data_AF-A0A093EI11-F1
#
_entry.id   AF-A0A093EI11-F1
#
_cell.length_a   1.000
_cell.length_b   1.000
_cell.length_c   1.000
_cell.angle_alpha   90.00
_cell.angle_beta   90.00
_cell.angle_gamma   90.00
#
_symmetry.space_group_name_H-M   'P 1'
#
loop_
_entity.id
_entity.type
_entity.pdbx_description
1 polymer ?
#
loop_
_entity_poly.entity_id
_entity_poly.type
_entity_poly.pdbx_seq_one_letter_code
_entity_poly.pdbx_strand_id
1 'polypeptide(L)'
;GLRFLRALRLIQFSEILQFLNILKTSNSIKLVNLCSIFISTWLTAAGFIHLVENSGDPWENFQNNQPLTYWECVYLLMVTMSTVGYGDVYAKTTLGRLFMVFFILGGLAMFASYVPEIIELIGNRKKYGGSYSAVSGRKHIVVCGHITLESVSNFLKDFLHKDRDDVNVEIVFLHNISPNLELEALFKRHFTQVEFYQGSVLNPHDLARVKIESADACLILANKYCADPDAEDASNIMRVISIKNYHPKIRIITQMLQYHNKAHLLNIPSWNWKEGDDAICLAELKLGFIAQSCLAPGLSTMLANLFSMRSFIKIEEDTWQKYYLEGVANEMYTEYLSSAFVGLSFPAVCELVFAKLKLLMIAIEYKSEKRESSILINPGNHVKIQEGTLGFFIASDAKEVKRAFFYCKACHDDITDPKRIKKCGCKRLEDEQPSTLSPKKKQRNGGMRNSPNSSPKLMRHDPLLIPGNEQIDNMDANVKKYDSTGMFHWCPAKDIEKVILTRSEAAMTVLSGHVVVCIFGDVKSALIGLRNLVMPLRASNFHYHELKHIVFVGSLEYLRREWETLHNFPKVSILPGTPLSRADLRAVNINLCDMCVILSANQNNIDDASLQDKECILASLNIKSMQFDDSIGVLQANSQG
;
A
#
# COMPACT_ATOMS: atom_id res chain seq x y z
N GLY A 1 28.15 67.20 -5.67
CA GLY A 1 28.98 66.63 -4.58
C GLY A 1 28.62 65.17 -4.32
N LEU A 2 29.42 64.45 -3.52
CA LEU A 2 29.33 62.98 -3.31
C LEU A 2 28.20 62.50 -2.36
N ARG A 3 27.06 63.21 -2.31
CA ARG A 3 25.95 62.87 -1.39
C ARG A 3 25.30 61.52 -1.71
N PHE A 4 25.42 61.04 -2.95
CA PHE A 4 24.88 59.76 -3.39
C PHE A 4 25.53 58.54 -2.73
N LEU A 5 26.77 58.67 -2.20
CA LEU A 5 27.43 57.60 -1.44
C LEU A 5 26.66 57.17 -0.18
N ARG A 6 25.69 57.99 0.28
CA ARG A 6 24.77 57.60 1.36
C ARG A 6 23.94 56.36 0.99
N ALA A 7 23.68 56.10 -0.29
CA ALA A 7 22.95 54.92 -0.74
C ALA A 7 23.69 53.60 -0.42
N LEU A 8 25.02 53.61 -0.30
CA LEU A 8 25.81 52.43 0.12
C LEU A 8 25.47 51.97 1.54
N ARG A 9 24.91 52.83 2.39
CA ARG A 9 24.44 52.43 3.73
C ARG A 9 23.30 51.41 3.70
N LEU A 10 22.60 51.27 2.57
CA LEU A 10 21.56 50.25 2.40
C LEU A 10 22.11 48.81 2.45
N ILE A 11 23.42 48.61 2.26
CA ILE A 11 24.06 47.30 2.41
C ILE A 11 23.90 46.76 3.84
N GLN A 12 23.92 47.63 4.85
CA GLN A 12 23.75 47.24 6.27
C GLN A 12 22.30 46.88 6.64
N PHE A 13 21.34 47.04 5.71
CA PHE A 13 19.91 46.87 6.01
C PHE A 13 19.56 45.44 6.44
N SER A 14 20.16 44.43 5.82
CA SER A 14 20.01 43.03 6.20
C SER A 14 20.53 42.75 7.62
N GLU A 15 21.69 43.30 7.95
CA GLU A 15 22.35 43.18 9.25
C GLU A 15 21.50 43.80 10.36
N ILE A 16 20.96 45.00 10.11
CA ILE A 16 20.05 45.69 11.04
C ILE A 16 18.77 44.86 11.27
N LEU A 17 18.17 44.34 10.20
CA LEU A 17 16.97 43.50 10.32
C LEU A 17 17.24 42.16 11.03
N GLN A 18 18.46 41.64 10.94
CA GLN A 18 18.91 40.48 11.69
C GLN A 18 19.08 40.81 13.18
N PHE A 19 19.69 41.94 13.53
CA PHE A 19 19.78 42.41 14.92
C PHE A 19 18.40 42.64 15.55
N LEU A 20 17.42 43.09 14.77
CA LEU A 20 16.03 43.26 15.20
C LEU A 20 15.23 41.95 15.25
N ASN A 21 15.84 40.79 14.98
CA ASN A 21 15.20 39.47 14.95
C ASN A 21 13.99 39.34 14.00
N ILE A 22 13.94 40.20 12.96
CA ILE A 22 12.89 40.15 11.93
C ILE A 22 13.20 39.05 10.91
N LEU A 23 14.47 38.96 10.47
CA LEU A 23 14.93 37.93 9.55
C LEU A 23 15.43 36.71 10.33
N LYS A 24 14.72 35.59 10.20
CA LYS A 24 15.02 34.34 10.93
C LYS A 24 15.49 33.19 10.06
N THR A 25 15.19 33.22 8.75
CA THR A 25 15.53 32.12 7.84
C THR A 25 16.71 32.48 6.95
N SER A 26 17.55 31.49 6.61
CA SER A 26 18.67 31.69 5.69
C SER A 26 18.21 32.27 4.35
N ASN A 27 17.10 31.76 3.79
CA ASN A 27 16.52 32.27 2.54
C ASN A 27 16.10 33.74 2.66
N SER A 28 15.45 34.14 3.75
CA SER A 28 15.06 35.55 3.96
C SER A 28 16.27 36.47 4.12
N ILE A 29 17.32 36.01 4.81
CA ILE A 29 18.56 36.77 5.01
C ILE A 29 19.27 36.96 3.66
N LYS A 30 19.40 35.87 2.89
CA LYS A 30 20.02 35.88 1.56
C LYS A 30 19.26 36.77 0.59
N LEU A 31 17.92 36.70 0.57
CA LEU A 31 17.07 37.54 -0.27
C LEU A 31 17.26 39.03 0.04
N VAL A 32 17.19 39.42 1.31
CA VAL A 32 17.37 40.83 1.70
C VAL A 32 18.79 41.30 1.40
N ASN A 33 19.82 40.46 1.62
CA ASN A 33 21.21 40.77 1.25
C ASN A 33 21.36 41.08 -0.24
N LEU A 34 20.86 40.19 -1.11
CA LEU A 34 20.94 40.37 -2.57
C LEU A 34 20.21 41.64 -3.02
N CYS A 35 18.99 41.86 -2.53
CA CYS A 35 18.22 43.07 -2.82
C CYS A 35 18.94 44.34 -2.34
N SER A 36 19.51 44.34 -1.14
CA SER A 36 20.25 45.47 -0.57
C SER A 36 21.50 45.81 -1.37
N ILE A 37 22.31 44.82 -1.77
CA ILE A 37 23.50 45.04 -2.58
C ILE A 37 23.12 45.55 -3.98
N PHE A 38 22.11 44.94 -4.61
CA PHE A 38 21.63 45.34 -5.94
C PHE A 38 21.14 46.80 -5.95
N ILE A 39 20.22 47.15 -5.04
CA ILE A 39 19.63 48.50 -4.97
C ILE A 39 20.67 49.54 -4.58
N SER A 40 21.53 49.24 -3.60
CA SER A 40 22.58 50.18 -3.16
C SER A 40 23.57 50.50 -4.29
N THR A 41 24.00 49.49 -5.06
CA THR A 41 24.95 49.65 -6.16
C THR A 41 24.31 50.42 -7.31
N TRP A 42 23.07 50.09 -7.68
CA TRP A 42 22.31 50.78 -8.72
C TRP A 42 22.13 52.27 -8.39
N LEU A 43 21.67 52.61 -7.19
CA LEU A 43 21.44 54.01 -6.78
C LEU A 43 22.73 54.81 -6.65
N THR A 44 23.83 54.17 -6.22
CA THR A 44 25.15 54.82 -6.10
C THR A 44 25.74 55.10 -7.48
N ALA A 45 25.67 54.13 -8.40
CA ALA A 45 26.08 54.30 -9.78
C ALA A 45 25.26 55.40 -10.49
N ALA A 46 23.94 55.45 -10.25
CA ALA A 46 23.07 56.50 -10.80
C ALA A 46 23.47 57.89 -10.29
N GLY A 47 23.89 57.98 -9.03
CA GLY A 47 24.38 59.23 -8.45
C GLY A 47 25.75 59.67 -8.98
N PHE A 48 26.60 58.71 -9.32
CA PHE A 48 27.89 58.98 -9.95
C PHE A 48 27.70 59.54 -11.36
N ILE A 49 26.93 58.86 -12.22
CA ILE A 49 26.67 59.35 -13.58
C ILE A 49 25.91 60.68 -13.58
N HIS A 50 24.96 60.87 -12.65
CA HIS A 50 24.26 62.15 -12.46
C HIS A 50 25.22 63.29 -12.08
N LEU A 51 26.27 63.03 -11.29
CA LEU A 51 27.27 64.03 -10.98
C LEU A 51 28.11 64.38 -12.21
N VAL A 52 28.56 63.36 -12.95
CA VAL A 52 29.47 63.52 -14.11
C VAL A 52 28.78 64.23 -15.27
N GLU A 53 27.57 63.81 -15.64
CA GLU A 53 26.82 64.39 -16.77
C GLU A 53 26.39 65.84 -16.49
N ASN A 54 25.98 66.16 -15.25
CA ASN A 54 25.60 67.53 -14.90
C ASN A 54 26.78 68.47 -14.68
N SER A 55 27.96 67.97 -14.31
CA SER A 55 29.15 68.82 -14.18
C SER A 55 29.78 69.13 -15.53
N GLY A 56 29.79 68.19 -16.48
CA GLY A 56 30.57 68.27 -17.71
C GLY A 56 32.04 67.89 -17.50
N ASP A 57 32.78 67.76 -18.60
CA ASP A 57 34.20 67.38 -18.60
C ASP A 57 35.10 68.58 -18.28
N PRO A 58 36.10 68.43 -17.38
CA PRO A 58 37.03 69.52 -17.03
C PRO A 58 37.85 70.04 -18.21
N TRP A 59 38.14 69.20 -19.20
CA TRP A 59 38.96 69.55 -20.37
C TRP A 59 38.20 70.34 -21.45
N GLU A 60 36.87 70.36 -21.37
CA GLU A 60 35.98 71.15 -22.24
C GLU A 60 35.44 72.40 -21.52
N ASN A 61 36.16 72.88 -20.49
CA ASN A 61 35.73 73.98 -19.61
C ASN A 61 34.29 73.81 -19.08
N PHE A 62 33.85 72.55 -18.83
CA PHE A 62 32.51 72.21 -18.36
C PHE A 62 31.35 72.63 -19.29
N GLN A 63 31.61 72.87 -20.59
CA GLN A 63 30.57 73.30 -21.53
C GLN A 63 29.69 72.16 -22.07
N ASN A 64 30.17 70.92 -22.04
CA ASN A 64 29.45 69.74 -22.55
C ASN A 64 28.52 69.09 -21.51
N ASN A 65 27.99 69.87 -20.58
CA ASN A 65 27.07 69.36 -19.57
C ASN A 65 25.74 68.92 -20.20
N GLN A 66 25.15 67.88 -19.64
CA GLN A 66 23.82 67.41 -20.00
C GLN A 66 22.95 67.47 -18.74
N PRO A 67 21.93 68.35 -18.69
CA PRO A 67 21.05 68.46 -17.55
C PRO A 67 20.16 67.22 -17.45
N LEU A 68 20.62 66.21 -16.72
CA LEU A 68 19.87 64.99 -16.41
C LEU A 68 19.41 65.04 -14.96
N THR A 69 18.14 64.72 -14.74
CA THR A 69 17.63 64.47 -13.39
C THR A 69 18.19 63.16 -12.84
N TYR A 70 18.28 63.05 -11.51
CA TYR A 70 18.74 61.82 -10.86
C TYR A 70 17.91 60.60 -11.27
N TRP A 71 16.60 60.77 -11.45
CA TRP A 71 15.70 59.68 -11.82
C TRP A 71 15.85 59.25 -13.28
N GLU A 72 16.19 60.16 -14.20
CA GLU A 72 16.57 59.80 -15.57
C GLU A 72 17.86 58.99 -15.60
N CYS A 73 18.82 59.28 -14.72
CA CYS A 73 20.03 58.47 -14.56
C CYS A 73 19.73 57.08 -13.96
N VAL A 74 18.81 56.99 -12.99
CA VAL A 74 18.35 55.70 -12.43
C VAL A 74 17.71 54.84 -13.53
N TYR A 75 16.85 55.44 -14.36
CA TYR A 75 16.25 54.80 -15.53
C TYR A 75 17.31 54.35 -16.55
N LEU A 76 18.23 55.24 -16.93
CA LEU A 76 19.34 54.95 -17.85
C LEU A 76 20.11 53.70 -17.42
N LEU A 77 20.48 53.60 -16.14
CA LEU A 77 21.26 52.46 -15.66
C LEU A 77 20.44 51.17 -15.59
N MET A 78 19.13 51.22 -15.29
CA MET A 78 18.27 50.04 -15.31
C MET A 78 18.12 49.48 -16.73
N VAL A 79 17.86 50.37 -17.71
CA VAL A 79 17.77 50.02 -19.14
C VAL A 79 19.10 49.47 -19.66
N THR A 80 20.22 50.00 -19.17
CA THR A 80 21.56 49.54 -19.53
C THR A 80 21.91 48.18 -18.91
N MET A 81 21.69 47.98 -17.60
CA MET A 81 21.98 46.71 -16.92
C MET A 81 21.10 45.55 -17.40
N SER A 82 19.86 45.84 -17.79
CA SER A 82 18.94 44.86 -18.39
C SER A 82 19.20 44.60 -19.87
N THR A 83 20.23 45.23 -20.47
CA THR A 83 20.62 45.10 -21.88
C THR A 83 19.54 45.52 -22.90
N VAL A 84 18.56 46.34 -22.48
CA VAL A 84 17.48 46.83 -23.35
C VAL A 84 17.97 47.96 -24.27
N GLY A 85 18.63 48.96 -23.69
CA GLY A 85 19.34 50.01 -24.46
C GLY A 85 18.49 50.84 -25.44
N TYR A 86 17.39 51.44 -25.00
CA TYR A 86 16.51 52.25 -25.87
C TYR A 86 17.21 53.40 -26.61
N GLY A 87 18.24 54.01 -26.00
CA GLY A 87 19.00 55.12 -26.60
C GLY A 87 18.29 56.48 -26.55
N ASP A 88 17.16 56.57 -25.85
CA ASP A 88 16.40 57.78 -25.54
C ASP A 88 17.17 58.71 -24.58
N VAL A 89 17.81 58.13 -23.57
CA VAL A 89 18.75 58.79 -22.65
C VAL A 89 20.11 58.09 -22.78
N TYR A 90 21.19 58.86 -22.88
CA TYR A 90 22.55 58.34 -22.97
C TYR A 90 23.57 59.37 -22.44
N ALA A 91 24.76 58.89 -22.06
CA ALA A 91 25.87 59.72 -21.58
C ALA A 91 26.57 60.45 -22.73
N LYS A 92 26.62 61.78 -22.68
CA LYS A 92 27.30 62.60 -23.70
C LYS A 92 28.74 62.91 -23.31
N THR A 93 29.04 63.04 -22.03
CA THR A 93 30.38 63.38 -21.53
C THR A 93 31.38 62.25 -21.76
N THR A 94 32.65 62.59 -21.93
CA THR A 94 33.74 61.62 -22.11
C THR A 94 33.93 60.78 -20.85
N LEU A 95 33.90 61.42 -19.67
CA LEU A 95 33.95 60.75 -18.37
C LEU A 95 32.74 59.84 -18.14
N GLY A 96 31.54 60.29 -18.54
CA GLY A 96 30.31 59.51 -18.41
C GLY A 96 30.32 58.26 -19.30
N ARG A 97 30.77 58.38 -20.55
CA ARG A 97 30.96 57.22 -21.45
C ARG A 97 31.98 56.24 -20.92
N LEU A 98 33.11 56.72 -20.38
CA LEU A 98 34.12 55.86 -19.76
C LEU A 98 33.53 55.09 -18.56
N PHE A 99 32.76 55.75 -17.70
CA PHE A 99 32.05 55.10 -16.60
C PHE A 99 31.05 54.05 -17.09
N MET A 100 30.27 54.37 -18.13
CA MET A 100 29.30 53.44 -18.70
C MET A 100 29.97 52.16 -19.21
N VAL A 101 31.17 52.22 -19.78
CA VAL A 101 31.94 51.02 -20.19
C VAL A 101 32.23 50.11 -18.98
N PHE A 102 32.77 50.66 -17.90
CA PHE A 102 33.05 49.88 -16.68
C PHE A 102 31.76 49.38 -16.02
N PHE A 103 30.72 50.21 -15.99
CA PHE A 103 29.44 49.88 -15.42
C PHE A 103 28.71 48.79 -16.21
N ILE A 104 28.81 48.77 -17.55
CA ILE A 104 28.24 47.69 -18.36
C ILE A 104 28.91 46.35 -18.00
N LEU A 105 30.24 46.32 -17.88
CA LEU A 105 30.96 45.08 -17.51
C LEU A 105 30.54 44.56 -16.13
N GLY A 106 30.50 45.43 -15.12
CA GLY A 106 30.12 45.03 -13.75
C GLY A 106 28.62 44.82 -13.56
N GLY A 107 27.80 45.70 -14.13
CA GLY A 107 26.35 45.73 -14.01
C GLY A 107 25.68 44.58 -14.74
N LEU A 108 26.18 44.17 -15.91
CA LEU A 108 25.66 42.99 -16.62
C LEU A 108 25.96 41.70 -15.84
N ALA A 109 27.17 41.56 -15.28
CA ALA A 109 27.52 40.43 -14.42
C ALA A 109 26.65 40.38 -13.15
N MET A 110 26.42 41.52 -12.51
CA MET A 110 25.54 41.63 -11.34
C MET A 110 24.09 41.29 -11.69
N PHE A 111 23.55 41.85 -12.77
CA PHE A 111 22.17 41.61 -13.20
C PHE A 111 21.93 40.15 -13.57
N ALA A 112 22.83 39.56 -14.36
CA ALA A 112 22.75 38.16 -14.79
C ALA A 112 22.85 37.15 -13.62
N SER A 113 23.55 37.50 -12.54
CA SER A 113 23.69 36.64 -11.36
C SER A 113 22.57 36.84 -10.33
N TYR A 114 22.29 38.10 -9.96
CA TYR A 114 21.43 38.38 -8.81
C TYR A 114 19.94 38.27 -9.14
N VAL A 115 19.50 38.65 -10.34
CA VAL A 115 18.07 38.62 -10.70
C VAL A 115 17.52 37.18 -10.71
N PRO A 116 18.17 36.18 -11.36
CA PRO A 116 17.70 34.80 -11.29
C PRO A 116 17.66 34.25 -9.87
N GLU A 117 18.65 34.55 -9.04
CA GLU A 117 18.73 34.07 -7.66
C GLU A 117 17.63 34.68 -6.77
N ILE A 118 17.32 35.98 -6.96
CA ILE A 118 16.19 36.64 -6.29
C ILE A 118 14.87 35.97 -6.71
N ILE A 119 14.68 35.69 -8.00
CA ILE A 119 13.48 35.02 -8.51
C ILE A 119 13.33 33.62 -7.92
N GLU A 120 14.40 32.84 -7.83
CA GLU A 120 14.39 31.50 -7.23
C GLU A 120 14.00 31.54 -5.75
N LEU A 121 14.56 32.49 -4.98
CA LEU A 121 14.26 32.65 -3.56
C LEU A 121 12.80 33.07 -3.30
N ILE A 122 12.22 33.89 -4.19
CA ILE A 122 10.81 34.29 -4.12
C ILE A 122 9.89 33.16 -4.60
N GLY A 123 10.32 32.41 -5.63
CA GLY A 123 9.58 31.33 -6.27
C GLY A 123 9.47 30.05 -5.44
N ASN A 124 10.33 29.87 -4.43
CA ASN A 124 10.36 28.70 -3.53
C ASN A 124 9.18 28.62 -2.53
N ARG A 125 7.99 29.10 -2.90
CA ARG A 125 6.76 28.83 -2.15
C ARG A 125 6.39 27.36 -2.37
N LYS A 126 6.31 26.58 -1.28
CA LYS A 126 5.80 25.21 -1.34
C LYS A 126 4.36 25.20 -1.85
N LYS A 127 4.19 24.85 -3.13
CA LYS A 127 2.88 24.74 -3.83
C LYS A 127 1.89 23.87 -3.07
N TYR A 128 2.37 22.80 -2.44
CA TYR A 128 1.58 21.80 -1.71
C TYR A 128 1.67 21.98 -0.18
N GLY A 129 1.83 23.22 0.28
CA GLY A 129 1.73 23.59 1.70
C GLY A 129 0.28 23.68 2.19
N GLY A 130 0.04 24.48 3.24
CA GLY A 130 -1.31 24.72 3.77
C GLY A 130 -1.82 23.62 4.71
N SER A 131 -3.13 23.55 4.93
CA SER A 131 -3.77 22.52 5.76
C SER A 131 -5.10 22.11 5.16
N TYR A 132 -5.48 20.85 5.37
CA TYR A 132 -6.77 20.31 4.98
C TYR A 132 -7.89 21.02 5.73
N SER A 133 -8.92 21.42 4.99
CA SER A 133 -10.10 22.10 5.51
C SER A 133 -11.25 21.11 5.59
N ALA A 134 -11.43 20.51 6.77
CA ALA A 134 -12.48 19.51 6.98
C ALA A 134 -13.87 20.09 6.68
N VAL A 135 -14.58 19.45 5.75
CA VAL A 135 -15.95 19.81 5.39
C VAL A 135 -16.91 19.07 6.31
N SER A 136 -17.80 19.79 6.98
CA SER A 136 -18.79 19.18 7.89
C SER A 136 -19.66 18.18 7.15
N GLY A 137 -19.77 16.95 7.67
CA GLY A 137 -20.56 15.87 7.09
C GLY A 137 -19.84 15.04 6.01
N ARG A 138 -18.62 15.41 5.60
CA ARG A 138 -17.75 14.57 4.76
C ARG A 138 -16.68 13.93 5.61
N LYS A 139 -16.45 12.65 5.38
CA LYS A 139 -15.32 11.93 5.95
C LYS A 139 -14.15 12.02 5.00
N HIS A 140 -12.93 11.96 5.52
CA HIS A 140 -11.74 11.88 4.68
C HIS A 140 -10.83 10.73 5.14
N ILE A 141 -10.03 10.23 4.22
CA ILE A 141 -8.98 9.27 4.48
C ILE A 141 -7.62 9.92 4.20
N VAL A 142 -6.60 9.53 4.97
CA VAL A 142 -5.23 9.98 4.75
C VAL A 142 -4.42 8.84 4.13
N VAL A 143 -3.85 9.08 2.95
CA VAL A 143 -3.01 8.09 2.25
C VAL A 143 -1.55 8.56 2.30
N CYS A 144 -0.65 7.71 2.79
CA CYS A 144 0.78 8.00 2.89
C CYS A 144 1.64 6.77 2.51
N GLY A 145 2.95 6.87 2.68
CA GLY A 145 3.90 5.81 2.33
C GLY A 145 4.54 6.06 0.96
N HIS A 146 4.63 5.02 0.13
CA HIS A 146 5.17 5.10 -1.22
C HIS A 146 4.11 5.58 -2.22
N ILE A 147 4.17 6.87 -2.58
CA ILE A 147 3.19 7.54 -3.46
C ILE A 147 3.85 7.78 -4.82
N THR A 148 3.37 7.06 -5.83
CA THR A 148 3.83 7.11 -7.24
C THR A 148 2.64 7.05 -8.18
N LEU A 149 2.87 7.32 -9.47
CA LEU A 149 1.79 7.27 -10.46
C LEU A 149 1.10 5.89 -10.51
N GLU A 150 1.88 4.81 -10.52
CA GLU A 150 1.33 3.45 -10.56
C GLU A 150 0.50 3.12 -9.31
N SER A 151 1.05 3.38 -8.12
CA SER A 151 0.39 3.07 -6.85
C SER A 151 -0.89 3.88 -6.67
N VAL A 152 -0.85 5.18 -6.95
CA VAL A 152 -2.02 6.08 -6.84
C VAL A 152 -3.07 5.77 -7.90
N SER A 153 -2.66 5.52 -9.15
CA SER A 153 -3.61 5.21 -10.24
C SER A 153 -4.39 3.93 -9.95
N ASN A 154 -3.70 2.86 -9.54
CA ASN A 154 -4.36 1.60 -9.16
C ASN A 154 -5.28 1.80 -7.95
N PHE A 155 -4.82 2.52 -6.92
CA PHE A 155 -5.64 2.82 -5.75
C PHE A 155 -6.91 3.62 -6.09
N LEU A 156 -6.78 4.72 -6.83
CA LEU A 156 -7.92 5.57 -7.20
C LEU A 156 -8.91 4.84 -8.10
N LYS A 157 -8.43 4.00 -9.01
CA LYS A 157 -9.27 3.20 -9.91
C LYS A 157 -10.23 2.28 -9.15
N ASP A 158 -9.74 1.62 -8.11
CA ASP A 158 -10.54 0.71 -7.29
C ASP A 158 -11.35 1.45 -6.21
N PHE A 159 -10.80 2.53 -5.63
CA PHE A 159 -11.44 3.25 -4.52
C PHE A 159 -12.56 4.19 -4.98
N LEU A 160 -12.37 4.90 -6.09
CA LEU A 160 -13.35 5.83 -6.68
C LEU A 160 -14.16 5.17 -7.81
N HIS A 161 -14.22 3.83 -7.84
CA HIS A 161 -14.97 3.12 -8.88
C HIS A 161 -16.47 3.45 -8.80
N LYS A 162 -17.08 3.69 -9.97
CA LYS A 162 -18.50 4.07 -10.11
C LYS A 162 -19.50 3.03 -9.58
N ASP A 163 -19.07 1.77 -9.43
CA ASP A 163 -19.94 0.68 -8.96
C ASP A 163 -19.98 0.62 -7.42
N ARG A 164 -19.17 1.42 -6.72
CA ARG A 164 -19.40 1.68 -5.29
C ARG A 164 -20.60 2.60 -5.12
N ASP A 165 -21.42 2.32 -4.11
CA ASP A 165 -22.39 3.30 -3.61
C ASP A 165 -21.68 4.64 -3.36
N ASP A 166 -22.35 5.77 -3.59
CA ASP A 166 -21.78 7.13 -3.47
C ASP A 166 -21.20 7.38 -2.06
N VAL A 167 -19.95 6.94 -1.85
CA VAL A 167 -19.19 7.22 -0.64
C VAL A 167 -18.65 8.62 -0.78
N ASN A 168 -19.26 9.56 -0.04
CA ASN A 168 -18.84 10.94 0.07
C ASN A 168 -17.57 11.04 0.95
N VAL A 169 -16.48 10.44 0.46
CA VAL A 169 -15.19 10.33 1.13
C VAL A 169 -14.12 11.05 0.31
N GLU A 170 -13.42 11.99 0.94
CA GLU A 170 -12.29 12.71 0.35
C GLU A 170 -10.98 11.99 0.64
N ILE A 171 -10.02 12.06 -0.28
CA ILE A 171 -8.73 11.38 -0.22
C ILE A 171 -7.63 12.42 -0.09
N VAL A 172 -6.93 12.40 1.03
CA VAL A 172 -5.83 13.33 1.33
C VAL A 172 -4.51 12.58 1.27
N PHE A 173 -3.70 12.87 0.25
CA PHE A 173 -2.35 12.31 0.13
C PHE A 173 -1.34 13.14 0.92
N LEU A 174 -0.48 12.47 1.70
CA LEU A 174 0.61 13.08 2.44
C LEU A 174 1.95 12.43 2.08
N HIS A 175 2.81 13.17 1.38
CA HIS A 175 4.12 12.68 0.95
C HIS A 175 5.20 13.76 1.03
N ASN A 176 6.45 13.37 1.30
CA ASN A 176 7.56 14.33 1.47
C ASN A 176 8.09 14.83 0.12
N ILE A 177 8.02 14.00 -0.93
CA ILE A 177 8.45 14.32 -2.28
C ILE A 177 7.29 14.99 -3.04
N SER A 178 7.59 16.09 -3.75
CA SER A 178 6.61 16.76 -4.60
C SER A 178 6.15 15.86 -5.75
N PRO A 179 4.88 15.93 -6.16
CA PRO A 179 4.35 15.10 -7.25
C PRO A 179 5.01 15.48 -8.58
N ASN A 180 5.26 14.48 -9.42
CA ASN A 180 5.68 14.71 -10.81
C ASN A 180 4.49 15.23 -11.66
N LEU A 181 4.74 15.74 -12.86
CA LEU A 181 3.72 16.34 -13.72
C LEU A 181 2.56 15.39 -14.05
N GLU A 182 2.83 14.09 -14.19
CA GLU A 182 1.82 13.07 -14.47
C GLU A 182 0.88 12.85 -13.28
N LEU A 183 1.44 12.78 -12.07
CA LEU A 183 0.68 12.64 -10.84
C LEU A 183 -0.08 13.94 -10.50
N GLU A 184 0.48 15.11 -10.82
CA GLU A 184 -0.26 16.37 -10.79
C GLU A 184 -1.47 16.37 -11.74
N ALA A 185 -1.29 15.85 -12.96
CA ALA A 185 -2.38 15.73 -13.92
C ALA A 185 -3.46 14.76 -13.42
N LEU A 186 -3.06 13.65 -12.78
CA LEU A 186 -3.98 12.70 -12.16
C LEU A 186 -4.80 13.36 -11.02
N PHE A 187 -4.15 14.10 -10.12
CA PHE A 187 -4.86 14.81 -9.05
C PHE A 187 -5.82 15.87 -9.59
N LYS A 188 -5.44 16.61 -10.64
CA LYS A 188 -6.33 17.60 -11.28
C LYS A 188 -7.56 16.97 -11.92
N ARG A 189 -7.49 15.71 -12.39
CA ARG A 189 -8.66 14.98 -12.90
C ARG A 189 -9.68 14.67 -11.80
N HIS A 190 -9.24 14.51 -10.56
CA HIS A 190 -10.07 14.19 -9.40
C HIS A 190 -10.15 15.33 -8.38
N PHE A 191 -10.11 16.59 -8.84
CA PHE A 191 -9.90 17.77 -7.97
C PHE A 191 -10.95 17.96 -6.87
N THR A 192 -12.15 17.39 -6.99
CA THR A 192 -13.21 17.48 -5.96
C THR A 192 -13.08 16.44 -4.87
N GLN A 193 -12.28 15.40 -5.08
CA GLN A 193 -12.18 14.22 -4.21
C GLN A 193 -10.75 14.00 -3.70
N VAL A 194 -9.74 14.54 -4.38
CA VAL A 194 -8.33 14.27 -4.10
C VAL A 194 -7.57 15.55 -3.84
N GLU A 195 -6.90 15.59 -2.69
CA GLU A 195 -5.97 16.67 -2.32
C GLU A 195 -4.60 16.09 -1.97
N PHE A 196 -3.54 16.87 -2.24
CA PHE A 196 -2.17 16.46 -1.95
C PHE A 196 -1.47 17.51 -1.08
N TYR A 197 -0.81 17.05 -0.02
CA TYR A 197 0.01 17.86 0.86
C TYR A 197 1.43 17.34 0.93
N GLN A 198 2.39 18.25 0.80
CA GLN A 198 3.80 17.93 0.96
C GLN A 198 4.17 17.93 2.45
N GLY A 199 4.61 16.79 2.99
CA GLY A 199 4.98 16.62 4.39
C GLY A 199 5.31 15.16 4.75
N SER A 200 5.68 14.91 6.00
CA SER A 200 5.97 13.54 6.46
C SER A 200 5.06 13.16 7.61
N VAL A 201 4.51 11.95 7.58
CA VAL A 201 3.74 11.41 8.72
C VAL A 201 4.56 11.27 9.99
N LEU A 202 5.89 11.24 9.89
CA LEU A 202 6.79 11.22 11.05
C LEU A 202 6.80 12.55 11.81
N ASN A 203 6.29 13.62 11.21
CA ASN A 203 6.21 14.95 11.81
C ASN A 203 4.78 15.20 12.34
N PRO A 204 4.59 15.41 13.65
CA PRO A 204 3.26 15.62 14.23
C PRO A 204 2.57 16.89 13.71
N HIS A 205 3.33 17.90 13.25
CA HIS A 205 2.74 19.09 12.63
C HIS A 205 2.08 18.78 11.29
N ASP A 206 2.64 17.88 10.50
CA ASP A 206 2.07 17.48 9.22
C ASP A 206 0.80 16.63 9.43
N LEU A 207 0.79 15.78 10.46
CA LEU A 207 -0.39 15.04 10.89
C LEU A 207 -1.55 15.99 11.26
N ALA A 208 -1.26 17.06 11.99
CA ALA A 208 -2.24 18.10 12.33
C ALA A 208 -2.74 18.91 11.11
N ARG A 209 -1.88 19.10 10.09
CA ARG A 209 -2.25 19.78 8.83
C ARG A 209 -3.25 18.95 8.02
N VAL A 210 -3.10 17.63 8.00
CA VAL A 210 -4.01 16.73 7.27
C VAL A 210 -5.21 16.25 8.10
N LYS A 211 -5.38 16.78 9.32
CA LYS A 211 -6.49 16.47 10.22
C LYS A 211 -6.63 14.97 10.48
N ILE A 212 -5.52 14.31 10.80
CA ILE A 212 -5.52 12.86 11.06
C ILE A 212 -6.46 12.51 12.23
N GLU A 213 -6.67 13.43 13.17
CA GLU A 213 -7.55 13.26 14.34
C GLU A 213 -9.05 13.13 13.99
N SER A 214 -9.47 13.62 12.82
CA SER A 214 -10.85 13.51 12.33
C SER A 214 -10.98 12.64 11.08
N ALA A 215 -9.87 12.04 10.62
CA ALA A 215 -9.87 11.12 9.50
C ALA A 215 -10.55 9.79 9.88
N ASP A 216 -11.25 9.18 8.94
CA ASP A 216 -11.93 7.89 9.15
C ASP A 216 -10.93 6.72 9.18
N ALA A 217 -9.88 6.81 8.35
CA ALA A 217 -8.79 5.85 8.30
C ALA A 217 -7.50 6.45 7.71
N CYS A 218 -6.37 5.81 7.99
CA CYS A 218 -5.10 6.08 7.34
C CYS A 218 -4.60 4.84 6.58
N LEU A 219 -4.26 5.01 5.31
CA LEU A 219 -3.75 3.95 4.44
C LEU A 219 -2.25 4.18 4.18
N ILE A 220 -1.43 3.17 4.40
CA ILE A 220 0.02 3.21 4.20
C ILE A 220 0.40 2.25 3.06
N LEU A 221 0.80 2.83 1.92
CA LEU A 221 1.23 2.10 0.73
C LEU A 221 2.73 1.77 0.81
N ALA A 222 3.12 0.57 0.40
CA ALA A 222 4.51 0.11 0.41
C ALA A 222 5.12 0.10 -1.00
N ASN A 223 6.43 0.33 -1.11
CA ASN A 223 7.14 0.10 -2.36
C ASN A 223 7.35 -1.40 -2.61
N LYS A 224 6.55 -1.99 -3.51
CA LYS A 224 6.63 -3.41 -3.88
C LYS A 224 7.96 -3.83 -4.51
N TYR A 225 8.69 -2.87 -5.09
CA TYR A 225 9.90 -3.10 -5.88
C TYR A 225 11.14 -2.50 -5.20
N CYS A 226 11.13 -2.39 -3.87
CA CYS A 226 12.28 -1.91 -3.11
C CYS A 226 13.44 -2.93 -3.12
N ALA A 227 14.67 -2.44 -3.02
CA ALA A 227 15.86 -3.30 -2.94
C ALA A 227 15.84 -4.23 -1.71
N ASP A 228 15.51 -3.65 -0.55
CA ASP A 228 15.43 -4.34 0.74
C ASP A 228 13.99 -4.25 1.30
N PRO A 229 13.21 -5.35 1.21
CA PRO A 229 11.85 -5.40 1.75
C PRO A 229 11.76 -5.17 3.26
N ASP A 230 12.76 -5.58 4.03
CA ASP A 230 12.73 -5.45 5.49
C ASP A 230 12.91 -4.00 5.92
N ALA A 231 13.76 -3.25 5.20
CA ALA A 231 13.93 -1.81 5.43
C ALA A 231 12.67 -0.99 5.08
N GLU A 232 11.96 -1.36 4.00
CA GLU A 232 10.69 -0.71 3.61
C GLU A 232 9.59 -1.00 4.64
N ASP A 233 9.47 -2.26 5.10
CA ASP A 233 8.53 -2.66 6.16
C ASP A 233 8.84 -1.97 7.49
N ALA A 234 10.12 -1.88 7.88
CA ALA A 234 10.54 -1.14 9.07
C ALA A 234 10.15 0.35 8.99
N SER A 235 10.29 0.95 7.80
CA SER A 235 9.83 2.32 7.54
C SER A 235 8.31 2.46 7.68
N ASN A 236 7.54 1.50 7.17
CA ASN A 236 6.08 1.48 7.33
C ASN A 236 5.65 1.29 8.78
N ILE A 237 6.27 0.39 9.53
CA ILE A 237 6.04 0.21 10.97
C ILE A 237 6.31 1.52 11.72
N MET A 238 7.38 2.25 11.39
CA MET A 238 7.66 3.55 12.00
C MET A 238 6.56 4.60 11.71
N ARG A 239 6.00 4.59 10.49
CA ARG A 239 4.85 5.43 10.13
C ARG A 239 3.62 5.08 10.96
N VAL A 240 3.32 3.78 11.15
CA VAL A 240 2.24 3.31 12.03
C VAL A 240 2.44 3.82 13.45
N ILE A 241 3.65 3.64 14.02
CA ILE A 241 3.98 4.10 15.37
C ILE A 241 3.75 5.60 15.51
N SER A 242 4.21 6.40 14.54
CA SER A 242 4.05 7.86 14.57
C SER A 242 2.59 8.29 14.59
N ILE A 243 1.76 7.70 13.71
CA ILE A 243 0.32 8.00 13.62
C ILE A 243 -0.40 7.56 14.90
N LYS A 244 -0.15 6.33 15.36
CA LYS A 244 -0.78 5.79 16.59
C LYS A 244 -0.35 6.54 17.85
N ASN A 245 0.85 7.10 17.89
CA ASN A 245 1.30 7.94 18.98
C ASN A 245 0.61 9.31 18.97
N TYR A 246 0.27 9.83 17.79
CA TYR A 246 -0.49 11.08 17.65
C TYR A 246 -1.99 10.90 17.96
N HIS A 247 -2.63 9.88 17.38
CA HIS A 247 -4.05 9.56 17.59
C HIS A 247 -4.27 8.04 17.67
N PRO A 248 -4.30 7.44 18.87
CA PRO A 248 -4.34 5.97 19.03
C PRO A 248 -5.57 5.26 18.43
N LYS A 249 -6.72 5.95 18.37
CA LYS A 249 -8.01 5.36 17.98
C LYS A 249 -8.27 5.36 16.47
N ILE A 250 -7.34 5.86 15.65
CA ILE A 250 -7.51 5.87 14.20
C ILE A 250 -7.37 4.46 13.65
N ARG A 251 -8.19 4.11 12.66
CA ARG A 251 -8.03 2.89 11.87
C ARG A 251 -6.85 3.02 10.92
N ILE A 252 -5.90 2.08 10.96
CA ILE A 252 -4.76 2.04 10.03
C ILE A 252 -4.81 0.77 9.18
N ILE A 253 -4.67 0.93 7.87
CA ILE A 253 -4.47 -0.17 6.93
C ILE A 253 -3.09 -0.01 6.31
N THR A 254 -2.19 -0.97 6.52
CA THR A 254 -0.82 -0.90 6.02
C THR A 254 -0.46 -2.10 5.16
N GLN A 255 0.31 -1.86 4.11
CA GLN A 255 0.93 -2.93 3.31
C GLN A 255 2.26 -3.34 3.93
N MET A 256 2.43 -4.65 4.12
CA MET A 256 3.68 -5.28 4.54
C MET A 256 4.19 -6.19 3.43
N LEU A 257 5.49 -6.20 3.19
CA LEU A 257 6.10 -7.04 2.17
C LEU A 257 6.39 -8.44 2.74
N GLN A 258 6.93 -8.51 3.95
CA GLN A 258 7.34 -9.76 4.60
C GLN A 258 6.41 -10.15 5.76
N TYR A 259 6.14 -11.45 5.88
CA TYR A 259 5.24 -11.97 6.91
C TYR A 259 5.81 -11.78 8.33
N HIS A 260 7.11 -11.99 8.53
CA HIS A 260 7.71 -11.92 9.86
C HIS A 260 7.64 -10.51 10.46
N ASN A 261 7.71 -9.46 9.62
CA ASN A 261 7.60 -8.07 10.06
C ASN A 261 6.20 -7.70 10.58
N LYS A 262 5.15 -8.43 10.16
CA LYS A 262 3.76 -8.25 10.63
C LYS A 262 3.65 -8.41 12.15
N ALA A 263 4.48 -9.27 12.76
CA ALA A 263 4.47 -9.49 14.21
C ALA A 263 4.84 -8.23 15.00
N HIS A 264 5.64 -7.32 14.44
CA HIS A 264 6.02 -6.07 15.10
C HIS A 264 4.83 -5.12 15.29
N LEU A 265 3.83 -5.16 14.39
CA LEU A 265 2.61 -4.36 14.52
C LEU A 265 1.79 -4.80 15.73
N LEU A 266 1.73 -6.11 16.01
CA LEU A 266 1.01 -6.66 17.16
C LEU A 266 1.64 -6.27 18.51
N ASN A 267 2.91 -5.87 18.50
CA ASN A 267 3.60 -5.39 19.70
C ASN A 267 3.29 -3.93 20.02
N ILE A 268 2.64 -3.19 19.11
CA ILE A 268 2.24 -1.80 19.32
C ILE A 268 0.97 -1.78 20.21
N PRO A 269 0.99 -1.16 21.41
CA PRO A 269 -0.13 -1.26 22.36
C PRO A 269 -1.47 -0.70 21.85
N SER A 270 -1.40 0.26 20.93
CA SER A 270 -2.55 0.93 20.31
C SER A 270 -2.97 0.31 18.97
N TRP A 271 -2.32 -0.78 18.54
CA TRP A 271 -2.75 -1.57 17.39
C TRP A 271 -3.88 -2.51 17.81
N ASN A 272 -5.07 -2.30 17.25
CA ASN A 272 -6.28 -3.03 17.60
C ASN A 272 -6.99 -3.56 16.35
N TRP A 273 -6.74 -4.84 16.04
CA TRP A 273 -7.37 -5.55 14.93
C TRP A 273 -8.90 -5.64 15.07
N LYS A 274 -9.46 -5.52 16.29
CA LYS A 274 -10.92 -5.51 16.50
C LYS A 274 -11.56 -4.18 16.12
N GLU A 275 -10.79 -3.08 16.12
CA GLU A 275 -11.23 -1.76 15.66
C GLU A 275 -10.94 -1.53 14.17
N GLY A 276 -10.43 -2.56 13.47
CA GLY A 276 -10.20 -2.56 12.03
C GLY A 276 -8.79 -2.17 11.59
N ASP A 277 -7.81 -2.18 12.51
CA ASP A 277 -6.40 -2.06 12.12
C ASP A 277 -5.96 -3.33 11.38
N ASP A 278 -5.62 -3.18 10.10
CA ASP A 278 -5.36 -4.30 9.19
C ASP A 278 -3.95 -4.19 8.58
N ALA A 279 -3.21 -5.30 8.60
CA ALA A 279 -1.91 -5.42 7.97
C ALA A 279 -2.00 -6.38 6.78
N ILE A 280 -1.98 -5.83 5.56
CA ILE A 280 -2.06 -6.56 4.30
C ILE A 280 -0.65 -7.03 3.94
N CYS A 281 -0.32 -8.29 4.22
CA CYS A 281 0.97 -8.86 3.86
C CYS A 281 0.95 -9.40 2.42
N LEU A 282 1.73 -8.77 1.53
CA LEU A 282 1.76 -9.10 0.11
C LEU A 282 2.35 -10.48 -0.15
N ALA A 283 3.46 -10.86 0.51
CA ALA A 283 4.03 -12.20 0.36
C ALA A 283 3.08 -13.29 0.85
N GLU A 284 2.40 -13.07 1.98
CA GLU A 284 1.40 -13.98 2.55
C GLU A 284 0.26 -14.24 1.56
N LEU A 285 -0.36 -13.17 1.03
CA LEU A 285 -1.48 -13.28 0.09
C LEU A 285 -1.06 -13.85 -1.26
N LYS A 286 0.06 -13.37 -1.83
CA LYS A 286 0.56 -13.83 -3.14
C LYS A 286 0.87 -15.33 -3.11
N LEU A 287 1.64 -15.78 -2.13
CA LEU A 287 2.03 -17.19 -2.02
C LEU A 287 0.85 -18.06 -1.55
N GLY A 288 -0.03 -17.53 -0.71
CA GLY A 288 -1.27 -18.20 -0.31
C GLY A 288 -2.20 -18.46 -1.49
N PHE A 289 -2.42 -17.47 -2.37
CA PHE A 289 -3.22 -17.67 -3.58
C PHE A 289 -2.60 -18.69 -4.54
N ILE A 290 -1.28 -18.68 -4.70
CA ILE A 290 -0.58 -19.68 -5.51
C ILE A 290 -0.71 -21.06 -4.88
N ALA A 291 -0.55 -21.20 -3.56
CA ALA A 291 -0.72 -22.45 -2.83
C ALA A 291 -2.13 -23.02 -3.00
N GLN A 292 -3.17 -22.20 -2.87
CA GLN A 292 -4.54 -22.63 -3.10
C GLN A 292 -4.78 -23.06 -4.55
N SER A 293 -4.14 -22.40 -5.52
CA SER A 293 -4.17 -22.84 -6.93
C SER A 293 -3.47 -24.18 -7.16
N CYS A 294 -2.48 -24.58 -6.35
CA CYS A 294 -1.90 -25.94 -6.42
C CYS A 294 -2.91 -27.03 -6.00
N LEU A 295 -3.95 -26.68 -5.25
CA LEU A 295 -5.06 -27.57 -4.89
C LEU A 295 -6.16 -27.53 -5.94
N ALA A 296 -6.55 -26.32 -6.36
CA ALA A 296 -7.59 -26.07 -7.36
C ALA A 296 -7.11 -25.04 -8.40
N PRO A 297 -6.61 -25.48 -9.57
CA PRO A 297 -6.08 -24.58 -10.60
C PRO A 297 -7.09 -23.50 -11.02
N GLY A 298 -6.65 -22.25 -11.07
CA GLY A 298 -7.47 -21.09 -11.44
C GLY A 298 -8.13 -20.34 -10.27
N LEU A 299 -8.10 -20.90 -9.06
CA LEU A 299 -8.68 -20.28 -7.86
C LEU A 299 -8.07 -18.90 -7.56
N SER A 300 -6.76 -18.72 -7.76
CA SER A 300 -6.10 -17.43 -7.59
C SER A 300 -6.71 -16.32 -8.46
N THR A 301 -7.07 -16.64 -9.72
CA THR A 301 -7.68 -15.67 -10.64
C THR A 301 -9.11 -15.36 -10.23
N MET A 302 -9.88 -16.37 -9.81
CA MET A 302 -11.23 -16.17 -9.29
C MET A 302 -11.23 -15.23 -8.07
N LEU A 303 -10.38 -15.50 -7.09
CA LEU A 303 -10.25 -14.65 -5.89
C LEU A 303 -9.78 -13.23 -6.25
N ALA A 304 -8.78 -13.09 -7.12
CA ALA A 304 -8.29 -11.78 -7.55
C ALA A 304 -9.37 -10.93 -8.23
N ASN A 305 -10.27 -11.55 -9.00
CA ASN A 305 -11.39 -10.85 -9.60
C ASN A 305 -12.41 -10.40 -8.54
N LEU A 306 -12.70 -11.22 -7.51
CA LEU A 306 -13.65 -10.85 -6.43
C LEU A 306 -13.22 -9.63 -5.59
N PHE A 307 -11.92 -9.34 -5.54
CA PHE A 307 -11.37 -8.18 -4.80
C PHE A 307 -11.16 -6.93 -5.66
N SER A 308 -11.19 -7.07 -6.99
CA SER A 308 -10.91 -5.99 -7.93
C SER A 308 -12.21 -5.44 -8.49
N MET A 309 -12.46 -4.15 -8.30
CA MET A 309 -13.66 -3.53 -8.86
C MET A 309 -13.50 -3.37 -10.37
N ARG A 310 -14.36 -4.05 -11.11
CA ARG A 310 -14.30 -4.09 -12.58
C ARG A 310 -15.68 -3.86 -13.16
N SER A 311 -15.76 -2.82 -14.00
CA SER A 311 -16.96 -2.56 -14.79
C SER A 311 -17.27 -3.75 -15.69
N PHE A 312 -18.52 -4.20 -15.67
CA PHE A 312 -19.01 -5.19 -16.64
C PHE A 312 -18.89 -4.64 -18.07
N ILE A 313 -18.28 -5.45 -18.95
CA ILE A 313 -18.15 -5.15 -20.38
C ILE A 313 -18.98 -6.20 -21.12
N LYS A 314 -19.99 -5.74 -21.87
CA LYS A 314 -20.84 -6.62 -22.68
C LYS A 314 -20.12 -7.00 -23.96
N ILE A 315 -19.88 -8.29 -24.15
CA ILE A 315 -19.41 -8.87 -25.41
C ILE A 315 -20.59 -9.58 -26.07
N GLU A 316 -20.89 -9.21 -27.32
CA GLU A 316 -21.98 -9.82 -28.08
C GLU A 316 -21.58 -11.15 -28.71
N GLU A 317 -20.32 -11.27 -29.13
CA GLU A 317 -19.75 -12.49 -29.70
C GLU A 317 -19.70 -13.63 -28.69
N ASP A 318 -20.07 -14.83 -29.13
CA ASP A 318 -20.08 -16.02 -28.28
C ASP A 318 -18.67 -16.62 -28.14
N THR A 319 -17.85 -15.94 -27.33
CA THR A 319 -16.46 -16.32 -27.04
C THR A 319 -16.29 -16.66 -25.56
N TRP A 320 -15.21 -17.36 -25.22
CA TRP A 320 -14.86 -17.63 -23.81
C TRP A 320 -14.78 -16.34 -22.96
N GLN A 321 -14.46 -15.20 -23.58
CA GLN A 321 -14.36 -13.90 -22.91
C GLN A 321 -15.71 -13.43 -22.38
N LYS A 322 -16.80 -13.67 -23.12
CA LYS A 322 -18.16 -13.34 -22.69
C LYS A 322 -18.49 -14.00 -21.35
N TYR A 323 -18.30 -15.32 -21.27
CA TYR A 323 -18.54 -16.09 -20.04
C TYR A 323 -17.57 -15.72 -18.90
N TYR A 324 -16.31 -15.42 -19.23
CA TYR A 324 -15.34 -14.96 -18.24
C TYR A 324 -15.75 -13.62 -17.61
N LEU A 325 -16.18 -12.65 -18.44
CA LEU A 325 -16.56 -11.31 -17.98
C LEU A 325 -17.86 -11.30 -17.15
N GLU A 326 -18.76 -12.25 -17.36
CA GLU A 326 -19.91 -12.47 -16.46
C GLU A 326 -19.45 -12.83 -15.04
N GLY A 327 -18.39 -13.63 -14.91
CA GLY A 327 -17.79 -13.95 -13.61
C GLY A 327 -17.04 -12.77 -12.97
N VAL A 328 -16.37 -11.96 -13.80
CA VAL A 328 -15.58 -10.79 -13.36
C VAL A 328 -16.42 -9.70 -12.69
N ALA A 329 -17.70 -9.58 -13.04
CA ALA A 329 -18.59 -8.58 -12.45
C ALA A 329 -19.02 -8.90 -11.01
N ASN A 330 -18.69 -10.09 -10.49
CA ASN A 330 -19.02 -10.45 -9.12
C ASN A 330 -17.96 -9.96 -8.14
N GLU A 331 -18.41 -9.50 -6.98
CA GLU A 331 -17.59 -8.99 -5.90
C GLU A 331 -18.01 -9.63 -4.57
N MET A 332 -17.14 -9.53 -3.56
CA MET A 332 -17.44 -10.00 -2.22
C MET A 332 -18.06 -8.89 -1.36
N TYR A 333 -19.20 -9.20 -0.75
CA TYR A 333 -19.94 -8.28 0.12
C TYR A 333 -20.24 -8.90 1.48
N THR A 334 -20.48 -8.03 2.46
CA THR A 334 -20.94 -8.42 3.79
C THR A 334 -22.27 -7.77 4.10
N GLU A 335 -23.19 -8.53 4.69
CA GLU A 335 -24.50 -8.01 5.11
C GLU A 335 -25.07 -8.83 6.26
N TYR A 336 -25.82 -8.18 7.15
CA TYR A 336 -26.50 -8.86 8.24
C TYR A 336 -27.68 -9.69 7.73
N LEU A 337 -27.82 -10.89 8.27
CA LEU A 337 -28.93 -11.78 7.94
C LEU A 337 -30.22 -11.31 8.60
N SER A 338 -31.35 -11.48 7.90
CA SER A 338 -32.68 -11.26 8.45
C SER A 338 -32.98 -12.20 9.63
N SER A 339 -33.81 -11.73 10.57
CA SER A 339 -34.37 -12.55 11.65
C SER A 339 -35.15 -13.77 11.15
N ALA A 340 -35.63 -13.74 9.90
CA ALA A 340 -36.30 -14.88 9.25
C ALA A 340 -35.39 -16.12 9.09
N PHE A 341 -34.07 -15.95 9.18
CA PHE A 341 -33.10 -17.04 9.05
C PHE A 341 -32.64 -17.61 10.39
N VAL A 342 -33.00 -17.00 11.51
CA VAL A 342 -32.55 -17.42 12.85
C VAL A 342 -33.06 -18.83 13.16
N GLY A 343 -32.16 -19.67 13.68
CA GLY A 343 -32.45 -21.07 14.01
C GLY A 343 -32.38 -22.06 12.84
N LEU A 344 -32.28 -21.57 11.59
CA LEU A 344 -32.03 -22.43 10.43
C LEU A 344 -30.56 -22.86 10.39
N SER A 345 -30.27 -24.01 9.76
CA SER A 345 -28.89 -24.42 9.50
C SER A 345 -28.29 -23.63 8.35
N PHE A 346 -26.97 -23.46 8.35
CA PHE A 346 -26.27 -22.75 7.29
C PHE A 346 -26.61 -23.27 5.88
N PRO A 347 -26.59 -24.59 5.58
CA PRO A 347 -26.94 -25.08 4.25
C PRO A 347 -28.39 -24.77 3.83
N ALA A 348 -29.35 -24.83 4.75
CA ALA A 348 -30.74 -24.48 4.46
C ALA A 348 -30.90 -22.99 4.14
N VAL A 349 -30.12 -22.12 4.80
CA VAL A 349 -30.09 -20.69 4.49
C VAL A 349 -29.42 -20.45 3.14
N CYS A 350 -28.29 -21.12 2.85
CA CYS A 350 -27.66 -21.04 1.53
C CYS A 350 -28.61 -21.41 0.40
N GLU A 351 -29.38 -22.49 0.56
CA GLU A 351 -30.38 -22.91 -0.43
C GLU A 351 -31.44 -21.83 -0.66
N LEU A 352 -32.02 -21.28 0.41
CA LEU A 352 -33.03 -20.22 0.31
C LEU A 352 -32.47 -18.94 -0.32
N VAL A 353 -31.29 -18.53 0.11
CA VAL A 353 -30.61 -17.32 -0.37
C VAL A 353 -30.24 -17.47 -1.85
N PHE A 354 -29.74 -18.63 -2.27
CA PHE A 354 -29.40 -18.88 -3.67
C PHE A 354 -30.65 -19.03 -4.54
N ALA A 355 -31.63 -19.83 -4.13
CA ALA A 355 -32.82 -20.11 -4.93
C ALA A 355 -33.72 -18.88 -5.06
N LYS A 356 -34.02 -18.19 -3.94
CA LYS A 356 -34.96 -17.05 -3.89
C LYS A 356 -34.29 -15.70 -4.09
N LEU A 357 -33.15 -15.45 -3.44
CA LEU A 357 -32.52 -14.12 -3.48
C LEU A 357 -31.51 -13.96 -4.61
N LYS A 358 -31.07 -15.06 -5.25
CA LYS A 358 -30.01 -15.10 -6.27
C LYS A 358 -28.67 -14.57 -5.76
N LEU A 359 -28.35 -14.85 -4.50
CA LEU A 359 -27.08 -14.50 -3.88
C LEU A 359 -26.32 -15.78 -3.51
N LEU A 360 -24.99 -15.76 -3.64
CA LEU A 360 -24.15 -16.88 -3.23
C LEU A 360 -23.52 -16.59 -1.86
N MET A 361 -24.01 -17.23 -0.80
CA MET A 361 -23.45 -17.10 0.54
C MET A 361 -22.30 -18.11 0.75
N ILE A 362 -21.14 -17.65 1.23
CA ILE A 362 -19.93 -18.47 1.37
C ILE A 362 -19.46 -18.67 2.81
N ALA A 363 -19.76 -17.71 3.69
CA ALA A 363 -19.30 -17.73 5.08
C ALA A 363 -20.24 -16.93 5.99
N ILE A 364 -20.10 -17.14 7.30
CA ILE A 364 -20.78 -16.37 8.35
C ILE A 364 -19.81 -15.98 9.45
N GLU A 365 -20.09 -14.87 10.13
CA GLU A 365 -19.49 -14.53 11.41
C GLU A 365 -20.17 -15.34 12.53
N TYR A 366 -19.40 -16.16 13.22
CA TYR A 366 -19.85 -16.94 14.37
C TYR A 366 -19.34 -16.30 15.66
N LYS A 367 -20.26 -15.99 16.58
CA LYS A 367 -19.91 -15.46 17.90
C LYS A 367 -19.99 -16.59 18.92
N SER A 368 -18.84 -16.95 19.47
CA SER A 368 -18.73 -17.94 20.55
C SER A 368 -19.32 -17.39 21.86
N GLU A 369 -19.67 -18.28 22.80
CA GLU A 369 -20.14 -17.91 24.15
C GLU A 369 -19.16 -16.98 24.89
N LYS A 370 -17.86 -17.08 24.57
CA LYS A 370 -16.80 -16.20 25.09
C LYS A 370 -16.71 -14.82 24.40
N ARG A 371 -17.67 -14.50 23.50
CA ARG A 371 -17.70 -13.28 22.67
C ARG A 371 -16.50 -13.11 21.74
N GLU A 372 -15.83 -14.19 21.40
CA GLU A 372 -14.86 -14.21 20.31
C GLU A 372 -15.62 -14.44 18.99
N SER A 373 -15.44 -13.52 18.05
CA SER A 373 -15.97 -13.60 16.69
C SER A 373 -14.98 -14.36 15.81
N SER A 374 -15.41 -15.44 15.18
CA SER A 374 -14.65 -16.16 14.17
C SER A 374 -15.43 -16.19 12.84
N ILE A 375 -14.73 -16.31 11.73
CA ILE A 375 -15.35 -16.47 10.41
C ILE A 375 -15.35 -17.96 10.09
N LEU A 376 -16.54 -18.52 9.84
CA LEU A 376 -16.70 -19.91 9.42
C LEU A 376 -17.04 -19.95 7.94
N ILE A 377 -16.17 -20.58 7.15
CA ILE A 377 -16.39 -20.80 5.71
C ILE A 377 -17.17 -22.11 5.54
N ASN A 378 -18.33 -22.04 4.89
CA ASN A 378 -19.21 -23.17 4.61
C ASN A 378 -19.44 -24.14 5.80
N PRO A 379 -19.93 -23.67 6.96
CA PRO A 379 -20.16 -24.55 8.10
C PRO A 379 -21.28 -25.58 7.84
N GLY A 380 -21.19 -26.74 8.50
CA GLY A 380 -22.16 -27.83 8.35
C GLY A 380 -23.51 -27.57 9.03
N ASN A 381 -24.42 -28.56 8.92
CA ASN A 381 -25.79 -28.48 9.44
C ASN A 381 -25.92 -28.25 10.96
N HIS A 382 -24.86 -28.53 11.71
CA HIS A 382 -24.80 -28.36 13.16
C HIS A 382 -24.74 -26.88 13.57
N VAL A 383 -24.24 -25.99 12.70
CA VAL A 383 -24.22 -24.55 12.98
C VAL A 383 -25.56 -23.95 12.60
N LYS A 384 -26.19 -23.29 13.57
CA LYS A 384 -27.44 -22.56 13.40
C LYS A 384 -27.17 -21.07 13.34
N ILE A 385 -27.92 -20.37 12.48
CA ILE A 385 -27.83 -18.92 12.36
C ILE A 385 -28.37 -18.26 13.63
N GLN A 386 -27.57 -17.37 14.20
CA GLN A 386 -27.92 -16.57 15.36
C GLN A 386 -28.44 -15.19 14.91
N GLU A 387 -29.17 -14.51 15.79
CA GLU A 387 -29.57 -13.13 15.54
C GLU A 387 -28.34 -12.20 15.43
N GLY A 388 -28.38 -11.25 14.48
CA GLY A 388 -27.25 -10.35 14.21
C GLY A 388 -26.01 -11.05 13.62
N THR A 389 -26.18 -12.22 12.99
CA THR A 389 -25.12 -12.90 12.24
C THR A 389 -24.80 -12.13 10.95
N LEU A 390 -23.52 -11.84 10.73
CA LEU A 390 -23.02 -11.26 9.47
C LEU A 390 -22.77 -12.38 8.45
N GLY A 391 -23.34 -12.27 7.25
CA GLY A 391 -23.09 -13.17 6.13
C GLY A 391 -22.09 -12.57 5.13
N PHE A 392 -21.33 -13.45 4.48
CA PHE A 392 -20.41 -13.11 3.38
C PHE A 392 -20.97 -13.66 2.08
N PHE A 393 -21.10 -12.79 1.08
CA PHE A 393 -21.79 -13.09 -0.17
C PHE A 393 -20.92 -12.75 -1.39
N ILE A 394 -21.13 -13.50 -2.47
CA ILE A 394 -20.67 -13.16 -3.81
C ILE A 394 -21.92 -12.72 -4.60
N ALA A 395 -21.87 -11.50 -5.14
CA ALA A 395 -22.94 -10.90 -5.93
C ALA A 395 -22.38 -9.86 -6.91
N SER A 396 -23.19 -9.40 -7.87
CA SER A 396 -22.77 -8.39 -8.85
C SER A 396 -22.95 -6.94 -8.41
N ASP A 397 -23.73 -6.68 -7.36
CA ASP A 397 -24.00 -5.32 -6.86
C ASP A 397 -24.35 -5.35 -5.37
N ALA A 398 -23.79 -4.41 -4.60
CA ALA A 398 -24.05 -4.20 -3.18
C ALA A 398 -25.55 -4.06 -2.85
N LYS A 399 -26.34 -3.46 -3.74
CA LYS A 399 -27.79 -3.27 -3.56
C LYS A 399 -28.55 -4.59 -3.56
N GLU A 400 -28.05 -5.61 -4.24
CA GLU A 400 -28.69 -6.93 -4.26
C GLU A 400 -28.55 -7.65 -2.93
N VAL A 401 -27.39 -7.49 -2.29
CA VAL A 401 -27.06 -8.15 -1.03
C VAL A 401 -27.97 -7.64 0.11
N LYS A 402 -28.45 -6.39 0.05
CA LYS A 402 -29.42 -5.82 0.99
C LYS A 402 -30.71 -6.64 1.12
N ARG A 403 -31.07 -7.43 0.10
CA ARG A 403 -32.24 -8.33 0.13
C ARG A 403 -32.11 -9.41 1.21
N ALA A 404 -30.89 -9.84 1.55
CA ALA A 404 -30.63 -10.80 2.63
C ALA A 404 -31.06 -10.26 4.01
N PHE A 405 -30.91 -8.94 4.22
CA PHE A 405 -31.35 -8.27 5.44
C PHE A 405 -32.86 -7.98 5.47
N PHE A 406 -33.46 -7.70 4.31
CA PHE A 406 -34.89 -7.36 4.20
C PHE A 406 -35.83 -8.55 4.05
N TYR A 407 -35.30 -9.76 3.82
CA TYR A 407 -36.12 -10.94 3.59
C TYR A 407 -37.07 -11.20 4.77
N CYS A 408 -38.34 -11.44 4.47
CA CYS A 408 -39.37 -11.72 5.46
C CYS A 408 -40.24 -12.83 4.90
N LYS A 409 -40.33 -13.96 5.61
CA LYS A 409 -41.10 -15.11 5.12
C LYS A 409 -42.56 -14.75 4.86
N ALA A 410 -43.21 -13.99 5.75
CA ALA A 410 -44.61 -13.61 5.58
C ALA A 410 -44.88 -12.70 4.38
N CYS A 411 -43.95 -11.81 4.02
CA CYS A 411 -44.14 -10.86 2.92
C CYS A 411 -43.60 -11.37 1.57
N HIS A 412 -42.56 -12.20 1.59
CA HIS A 412 -41.72 -12.47 0.43
C HIS A 412 -41.68 -13.95 0.04
N ASP A 413 -42.44 -14.85 0.69
CA ASP A 413 -42.39 -16.28 0.34
C ASP A 413 -42.80 -16.53 -1.11
N ASP A 414 -43.88 -15.88 -1.56
CA ASP A 414 -44.47 -16.10 -2.90
C ASP A 414 -43.85 -15.23 -4.00
N ILE A 415 -42.81 -14.44 -3.67
CA ILE A 415 -42.16 -13.56 -4.64
C ILE A 415 -41.18 -14.36 -5.50
N THR A 416 -41.38 -14.32 -6.81
CA THR A 416 -40.52 -14.98 -7.81
C THR A 416 -39.41 -14.08 -8.34
N ASP A 417 -39.67 -12.77 -8.47
CA ASP A 417 -38.67 -11.78 -8.90
C ASP A 417 -37.95 -11.18 -7.67
N PRO A 418 -36.64 -11.44 -7.49
CA PRO A 418 -35.89 -10.96 -6.33
C PRO A 418 -35.83 -9.42 -6.25
N LYS A 419 -36.03 -8.70 -7.35
CA LYS A 419 -36.05 -7.22 -7.35
C LYS A 419 -37.22 -6.63 -6.56
N ARG A 420 -38.27 -7.41 -6.31
CA ARG A 420 -39.43 -7.00 -5.51
C ARG A 420 -39.20 -7.13 -4.00
N ILE A 421 -38.13 -7.81 -3.57
CA ILE A 421 -37.77 -7.99 -2.17
C ILE A 421 -37.18 -6.67 -1.65
N LYS A 422 -37.98 -5.92 -0.90
CA LYS A 422 -37.62 -4.62 -0.32
C LYS A 422 -37.96 -4.61 1.17
N LYS A 423 -37.59 -3.53 1.85
CA LYS A 423 -37.95 -3.32 3.26
C LYS A 423 -39.47 -3.39 3.43
N CYS A 424 -39.95 -4.35 4.22
CA CYS A 424 -41.36 -4.51 4.55
C CYS A 424 -41.71 -3.81 5.88
N GLY A 425 -43.00 -3.65 6.16
CA GLY A 425 -43.51 -3.05 7.40
C GLY A 425 -43.69 -4.03 8.57
N CYS A 426 -43.27 -5.29 8.43
CA CYS A 426 -43.33 -6.25 9.52
C CYS A 426 -42.45 -5.77 10.69
N LYS A 427 -43.04 -5.73 11.90
CA LYS A 427 -42.30 -5.42 13.12
C LYS A 427 -41.23 -6.47 13.34
N ARG A 428 -39.99 -6.01 13.55
CA ARG A 428 -38.90 -6.87 14.01
C ARG A 428 -39.13 -7.14 15.50
N LEU A 429 -38.66 -8.27 15.98
CA LEU A 429 -38.76 -8.64 17.41
C LEU A 429 -38.10 -7.60 18.34
N GLU A 430 -37.33 -6.65 17.81
CA GLU A 430 -36.63 -5.57 18.55
C GLU A 430 -37.45 -4.28 18.78
N ASP A 431 -38.66 -4.11 18.24
CA ASP A 431 -39.47 -2.87 18.45
C ASP A 431 -40.13 -2.78 19.85
N GLU A 432 -39.80 -3.68 20.79
CA GLU A 432 -40.32 -3.68 22.18
C GLU A 432 -39.40 -3.03 23.24
N GLN A 433 -38.32 -2.34 22.86
CA GLN A 433 -37.59 -1.48 23.82
C GLN A 433 -37.79 0.01 23.50
N PRO A 434 -38.50 0.77 24.35
CA PRO A 434 -38.67 2.20 24.13
C PRO A 434 -37.34 2.94 24.28
N SER A 435 -37.07 3.76 23.28
CA SER A 435 -36.07 4.81 23.27
C SER A 435 -36.29 5.81 24.40
N THR A 436 -35.49 5.73 25.46
CA THR A 436 -35.38 6.81 26.45
C THR A 436 -34.05 7.54 26.29
N LEU A 437 -34.19 8.78 25.85
CA LEU A 437 -33.21 9.85 25.90
C LEU A 437 -32.43 9.91 27.23
N SER A 438 -31.17 10.34 27.13
CA SER A 438 -30.25 10.71 28.20
C SER A 438 -30.89 11.56 29.33
N PRO A 439 -30.39 11.43 30.58
CA PRO A 439 -29.78 12.62 31.17
C PRO A 439 -28.57 12.39 32.11
N LYS A 440 -27.57 13.27 31.95
CA LYS A 440 -26.75 13.99 32.94
C LYS A 440 -26.21 13.28 34.22
N LYS A 441 -24.87 13.30 34.30
CA LYS A 441 -23.96 13.48 35.48
C LYS A 441 -24.59 13.50 36.89
N LYS A 442 -24.04 12.67 37.78
CA LYS A 442 -23.74 13.06 39.18
C LYS A 442 -22.53 12.29 39.75
N GLN A 443 -21.58 13.06 40.29
CA GLN A 443 -20.41 12.60 41.06
C GLN A 443 -20.83 11.86 42.34
N ARG A 444 -20.02 10.87 42.76
CA ARG A 444 -19.60 10.73 44.15
C ARG A 444 -18.32 9.90 44.31
N ASN A 445 -17.41 10.44 45.12
CA ASN A 445 -16.08 9.95 45.48
C ASN A 445 -16.09 8.69 46.38
N GLY A 446 -15.00 7.93 46.29
CA GLY A 446 -14.22 7.49 47.46
C GLY A 446 -14.27 6.00 47.79
N GLY A 447 -13.13 5.30 47.67
CA GLY A 447 -12.99 3.94 48.18
C GLY A 447 -11.74 3.19 47.72
N MET A 448 -10.60 3.53 48.31
CA MET A 448 -9.32 2.84 48.22
C MET A 448 -9.42 1.42 48.81
N ARG A 449 -8.93 0.37 48.12
CA ARG A 449 -8.08 -0.72 48.68
C ARG A 449 -7.89 -1.93 47.74
N ASN A 450 -6.61 -2.21 47.53
CA ASN A 450 -5.90 -3.49 47.56
C ASN A 450 -6.24 -4.60 46.55
N SER A 451 -5.26 -4.81 45.68
CA SER A 451 -4.91 -6.05 44.98
C SER A 451 -4.88 -7.26 45.91
N PRO A 452 -5.17 -8.45 45.35
CA PRO A 452 -4.28 -9.57 45.57
C PRO A 452 -3.78 -10.17 44.25
N ASN A 453 -2.46 -10.33 44.19
CA ASN A 453 -1.81 -11.33 43.37
C ASN A 453 -2.40 -12.70 43.67
N SER A 454 -3.00 -13.35 42.66
CA SER A 454 -3.08 -14.81 42.60
C SER A 454 -3.40 -15.22 41.17
N SER A 455 -2.40 -15.77 40.49
CA SER A 455 -2.52 -16.52 39.25
C SER A 455 -3.40 -17.77 39.47
N PRO A 456 -4.52 -17.94 38.76
CA PRO A 456 -5.23 -19.21 38.74
C PRO A 456 -4.59 -20.11 37.68
N LYS A 457 -4.14 -21.27 38.14
CA LYS A 457 -3.62 -22.37 37.34
C LYS A 457 -4.60 -22.74 36.23
N LEU A 458 -4.10 -22.85 35.00
CA LEU A 458 -4.80 -23.44 33.86
C LEU A 458 -5.13 -24.90 34.19
N MET A 459 -6.38 -25.22 34.55
CA MET A 459 -6.89 -26.57 34.37
C MET A 459 -7.42 -26.67 32.95
N ARG A 460 -6.71 -27.45 32.14
CA ARG A 460 -7.14 -27.87 30.80
C ARG A 460 -8.29 -28.86 30.96
N HIS A 461 -9.40 -28.60 30.27
CA HIS A 461 -10.39 -29.63 29.99
C HIS A 461 -10.14 -30.16 28.57
N ASP A 462 -10.11 -31.50 28.47
CA ASP A 462 -9.94 -32.27 27.25
C ASP A 462 -11.03 -31.95 26.20
N PRO A 463 -10.70 -31.97 24.89
CA PRO A 463 -11.69 -32.01 23.83
C PRO A 463 -12.41 -33.37 23.82
N LEU A 464 -13.73 -33.29 23.65
CA LEU A 464 -14.68 -34.39 23.61
C LEU A 464 -14.23 -35.56 22.70
N LEU A 465 -14.12 -36.74 23.32
CA LEU A 465 -13.97 -38.03 22.66
C LEU A 465 -15.20 -38.34 21.81
N ILE A 466 -14.99 -38.59 20.52
CA ILE A 466 -15.94 -39.25 19.62
C ILE A 466 -15.73 -40.76 19.83
N PRO A 467 -16.77 -41.59 20.07
CA PRO A 467 -16.58 -43.04 20.21
C PRO A 467 -16.14 -43.63 18.87
N GLY A 468 -14.92 -44.17 18.83
CA GLY A 468 -14.37 -44.87 17.68
C GLY A 468 -14.92 -46.29 17.54
N ASN A 469 -15.13 -46.69 16.29
CA ASN A 469 -15.16 -48.09 15.90
C ASN A 469 -13.73 -48.64 16.02
N GLU A 470 -13.57 -49.71 16.79
CA GLU A 470 -12.31 -50.40 17.01
C GLU A 470 -11.80 -51.05 15.72
N GLN A 471 -10.58 -50.67 15.32
CA GLN A 471 -9.50 -51.51 14.77
C GLN A 471 -8.62 -50.65 13.87
N ILE A 472 -7.49 -50.20 14.44
CA ILE A 472 -6.12 -50.07 13.87
C ILE A 472 -5.38 -49.17 14.88
N ASP A 473 -4.77 -49.78 15.90
CA ASP A 473 -3.81 -49.10 16.75
C ASP A 473 -2.61 -50.00 16.99
N ASN A 474 -1.51 -49.65 16.32
CA ASN A 474 -0.14 -49.92 16.75
C ASN A 474 0.80 -48.99 15.95
N MET A 475 0.80 -47.70 16.29
CA MET A 475 1.89 -46.78 15.96
C MET A 475 2.02 -45.70 17.05
N ASP A 476 3.24 -45.54 17.56
CA ASP A 476 3.64 -44.78 18.75
C ASP A 476 2.95 -43.43 18.96
N ALA A 477 2.34 -43.26 20.14
CA ALA A 477 1.66 -42.05 20.60
C ALA A 477 2.59 -40.82 20.84
N ASN A 478 3.91 -40.95 20.60
CA ASN A 478 4.91 -39.90 20.88
C ASN A 478 5.33 -39.09 19.64
N VAL A 479 4.79 -39.35 18.45
CA VAL A 479 5.10 -38.56 17.24
C VAL A 479 4.14 -37.38 17.15
N LYS A 480 4.61 -36.16 17.42
CA LYS A 480 3.85 -34.93 17.16
C LYS A 480 3.47 -34.88 15.66
N LYS A 481 2.19 -35.11 15.34
CA LYS A 481 1.66 -35.05 13.97
C LYS A 481 1.24 -33.63 13.56
N TYR A 482 0.88 -32.79 14.53
CA TYR A 482 0.38 -31.44 14.32
C TYR A 482 1.13 -30.41 15.16
N ASP A 483 1.00 -29.14 14.77
CA ASP A 483 1.54 -28.00 15.51
C ASP A 483 0.77 -27.76 16.83
N SER A 484 1.18 -26.76 17.62
CA SER A 484 0.53 -26.47 18.91
C SER A 484 -0.90 -25.97 18.79
N THR A 485 -1.30 -25.44 17.63
CA THR A 485 -2.67 -24.99 17.38
C THR A 485 -3.57 -26.10 16.82
N GLY A 486 -2.98 -27.18 16.29
CA GLY A 486 -3.71 -28.25 15.58
C GLY A 486 -4.15 -27.88 14.17
N MET A 487 -3.73 -26.72 13.65
CA MET A 487 -4.14 -26.19 12.34
C MET A 487 -3.25 -26.70 11.20
N PHE A 488 -2.03 -27.17 11.50
CA PHE A 488 -1.06 -27.59 10.48
C PHE A 488 -0.36 -28.89 10.85
N HIS A 489 -0.02 -29.69 9.85
CA HIS A 489 0.86 -30.84 9.98
C HIS A 489 2.27 -30.39 10.36
N TRP A 490 2.88 -31.09 11.30
CA TRP A 490 4.16 -30.74 11.88
C TRP A 490 5.08 -31.95 11.97
N CYS A 491 6.38 -31.73 11.81
CA CYS A 491 7.39 -32.73 12.08
C CYS A 491 8.55 -32.16 12.90
N PRO A 492 9.36 -33.02 13.55
CA PRO A 492 10.62 -32.60 14.16
C PRO A 492 11.51 -31.86 13.13
N ALA A 493 12.31 -30.93 13.62
CA ALA A 493 13.23 -30.16 12.79
C ALA A 493 14.16 -31.10 12.01
N LYS A 494 14.15 -30.98 10.67
CA LYS A 494 15.03 -31.74 9.79
C LYS A 494 16.22 -30.90 9.37
N ASP A 495 17.40 -31.49 9.44
CA ASP A 495 18.58 -30.92 8.81
C ASP A 495 18.39 -30.87 7.29
N ILE A 496 18.90 -29.82 6.65
CA ILE A 496 18.70 -29.58 5.21
C ILE A 496 19.29 -30.71 4.37
N GLU A 497 20.41 -31.29 4.81
CA GLU A 497 21.09 -32.38 4.10
C GLU A 497 20.23 -33.66 4.01
N LYS A 498 19.23 -33.83 4.89
CA LYS A 498 18.30 -34.98 4.86
C LYS A 498 17.18 -34.84 3.83
N VAL A 499 16.96 -33.65 3.29
CA VAL A 499 15.90 -33.37 2.31
C VAL A 499 16.45 -33.05 0.92
N ILE A 500 17.77 -32.88 0.81
CA ILE A 500 18.46 -32.70 -0.46
C ILE A 500 18.46 -34.02 -1.21
N LEU A 501 18.06 -33.96 -2.47
CA LEU A 501 18.11 -35.07 -3.40
C LEU A 501 19.13 -34.74 -4.49
N THR A 502 19.98 -35.72 -4.83
CA THR A 502 20.71 -35.67 -6.09
C THR A 502 19.76 -35.94 -7.27
N ARG A 503 20.17 -35.58 -8.49
CA ARG A 503 19.38 -35.85 -9.70
C ARG A 503 19.03 -37.34 -9.85
N SER A 504 19.97 -38.23 -9.53
CA SER A 504 19.77 -39.68 -9.61
C SER A 504 18.79 -40.18 -8.55
N GLU A 505 18.90 -39.68 -7.31
CA GLU A 505 17.95 -40.03 -6.23
C GLU A 505 16.55 -39.50 -6.51
N ALA A 506 16.42 -38.29 -7.07
CA ALA A 506 15.15 -37.74 -7.51
C ALA A 506 14.51 -38.63 -8.59
N ALA A 507 15.27 -39.05 -9.60
CA ALA A 507 14.77 -39.94 -10.66
C ALA A 507 14.40 -41.34 -10.16
N MET A 508 15.06 -41.84 -9.10
CA MET A 508 14.70 -43.10 -8.43
C MET A 508 13.46 -42.95 -7.53
N THR A 509 13.15 -41.73 -7.10
CA THR A 509 11.96 -41.43 -6.30
C THR A 509 10.78 -41.25 -7.25
N VAL A 510 9.85 -42.21 -7.28
CA VAL A 510 8.66 -42.11 -8.13
C VAL A 510 7.72 -41.03 -7.58
N LEU A 511 7.88 -39.80 -8.05
CA LEU A 511 7.06 -38.66 -7.70
C LEU A 511 5.92 -38.49 -8.72
N SER A 512 4.68 -38.55 -8.24
CA SER A 512 3.44 -38.31 -8.99
C SER A 512 2.44 -37.57 -8.10
N GLY A 513 1.59 -36.70 -8.68
CA GLY A 513 0.62 -35.92 -7.92
C GLY A 513 1.27 -34.93 -6.92
N HIS A 514 2.45 -34.42 -7.27
CA HIS A 514 3.29 -33.59 -6.41
C HIS A 514 3.38 -32.15 -6.92
N VAL A 515 3.94 -31.25 -6.12
CA VAL A 515 4.14 -29.83 -6.49
C VAL A 515 5.62 -29.56 -6.69
N VAL A 516 5.98 -29.04 -7.86
CA VAL A 516 7.35 -28.59 -8.15
C VAL A 516 7.41 -27.07 -8.01
N VAL A 517 8.35 -26.56 -7.21
CA VAL A 517 8.54 -25.13 -7.01
C VAL A 517 9.91 -24.72 -7.56
N CYS A 518 9.89 -24.12 -8.73
CA CYS A 518 11.04 -23.57 -9.42
C CYS A 518 11.37 -22.18 -8.85
N ILE A 519 12.58 -22.03 -8.30
CA ILE A 519 13.01 -20.77 -7.65
C ILE A 519 14.23 -20.21 -8.37
N PHE A 520 14.11 -18.95 -8.78
CA PHE A 520 15.22 -18.12 -9.23
C PHE A 520 15.63 -17.18 -8.10
N GLY A 521 16.76 -17.45 -7.47
CA GLY A 521 17.28 -16.63 -6.38
C GLY A 521 18.72 -16.97 -6.04
N ASP A 522 19.45 -15.95 -5.62
CA ASP A 522 20.88 -16.01 -5.29
C ASP A 522 21.11 -15.60 -3.83
N VAL A 523 22.36 -15.66 -3.37
CA VAL A 523 22.74 -15.30 -1.99
C VAL A 523 22.34 -13.87 -1.62
N LYS A 524 22.36 -12.95 -2.60
CA LYS A 524 22.05 -11.53 -2.40
C LYS A 524 20.56 -11.20 -2.55
N SER A 525 19.76 -12.12 -3.08
CA SER A 525 18.35 -11.88 -3.36
C SER A 525 17.55 -11.80 -2.06
N ALA A 526 16.52 -10.97 -2.04
CA ALA A 526 15.61 -10.87 -0.91
C ALA A 526 14.87 -12.20 -0.67
N LEU A 527 14.50 -12.46 0.57
CA LEU A 527 13.70 -13.64 0.90
C LEU A 527 12.27 -13.48 0.35
N ILE A 528 11.73 -14.56 -0.19
CA ILE A 528 10.34 -14.59 -0.66
C ILE A 528 9.41 -14.94 0.51
N GLY A 529 9.89 -15.73 1.48
CA GLY A 529 9.09 -16.26 2.57
C GLY A 529 8.30 -17.49 2.14
N LEU A 530 9.01 -18.54 1.69
CA LEU A 530 8.43 -19.77 1.13
C LEU A 530 7.52 -20.51 2.12
N ARG A 531 7.68 -20.26 3.42
CA ARG A 531 6.74 -20.70 4.45
C ARG A 531 5.29 -20.39 4.10
N ASN A 532 5.00 -19.23 3.53
CA ASN A 532 3.64 -18.81 3.16
C ASN A 532 3.05 -19.62 1.99
N LEU A 533 3.89 -20.27 1.18
CA LEU A 533 3.47 -21.20 0.13
C LEU A 533 3.21 -22.61 0.71
N VAL A 534 4.12 -23.08 1.58
CA VAL A 534 4.07 -24.46 2.11
C VAL A 534 2.98 -24.61 3.18
N MET A 535 2.81 -23.62 4.04
CA MET A 535 1.91 -23.70 5.20
C MET A 535 0.44 -24.01 4.82
N PRO A 536 -0.17 -23.34 3.80
CA PRO A 536 -1.53 -23.71 3.35
C PRO A 536 -1.63 -25.13 2.76
N LEU A 537 -0.55 -25.64 2.15
CA LEU A 537 -0.47 -27.01 1.61
C LEU A 537 -0.22 -28.07 2.70
N ARG A 538 -0.10 -27.65 3.96
CA ARG A 538 0.12 -28.48 5.13
C ARG A 538 -0.96 -28.27 6.19
N ALA A 539 -2.10 -27.70 5.81
CA ALA A 539 -3.24 -27.52 6.70
C ALA A 539 -3.80 -28.89 7.17
N SER A 540 -4.31 -28.94 8.40
CA SER A 540 -4.78 -30.17 9.05
C SER A 540 -6.10 -30.70 8.51
N ASN A 541 -6.75 -29.97 7.61
CA ASN A 541 -7.94 -30.41 6.87
C ASN A 541 -7.65 -31.49 5.82
N PHE A 542 -6.37 -31.78 5.53
CA PHE A 542 -5.94 -32.92 4.70
C PHE A 542 -5.42 -34.05 5.57
N HIS A 543 -5.69 -35.29 5.18
CA HIS A 543 -5.01 -36.44 5.76
C HIS A 543 -3.54 -36.49 5.33
N TYR A 544 -2.68 -37.12 6.14
CA TYR A 544 -1.23 -37.14 5.87
C TYR A 544 -0.89 -37.76 4.51
N HIS A 545 -1.63 -38.78 4.06
CA HIS A 545 -1.40 -39.43 2.78
C HIS A 545 -1.82 -38.53 1.59
N GLU A 546 -2.84 -37.69 1.75
CA GLU A 546 -3.32 -36.72 0.75
C GLU A 546 -2.37 -35.53 0.56
N LEU A 547 -1.45 -35.28 1.50
CA LEU A 547 -0.48 -34.20 1.38
C LEU A 547 0.40 -34.41 0.14
N LYS A 548 0.32 -33.46 -0.80
CA LYS A 548 1.20 -33.39 -1.97
C LYS A 548 2.65 -33.18 -1.54
N HIS A 549 3.56 -33.99 -2.06
CA HIS A 549 4.99 -33.80 -1.85
C HIS A 549 5.45 -32.51 -2.55
N ILE A 550 6.30 -31.72 -1.91
CA ILE A 550 6.80 -30.46 -2.48
C ILE A 550 8.28 -30.61 -2.78
N VAL A 551 8.68 -30.37 -4.04
CA VAL A 551 10.09 -30.38 -4.46
C VAL A 551 10.50 -28.99 -4.90
N PHE A 552 11.44 -28.39 -4.17
CA PHE A 552 12.06 -27.13 -4.56
C PHE A 552 13.21 -27.38 -5.54
N VAL A 553 13.22 -26.69 -6.68
CA VAL A 553 14.29 -26.75 -7.68
C VAL A 553 14.92 -25.35 -7.79
N GLY A 554 16.19 -25.21 -7.43
CA GLY A 554 16.87 -23.92 -7.44
C GLY A 554 18.22 -23.91 -6.72
N SER A 555 18.76 -22.71 -6.48
CA SER A 555 20.04 -22.54 -5.79
C SER A 555 19.96 -23.01 -4.34
N LEU A 556 20.89 -23.91 -3.97
CA LEU A 556 21.01 -24.39 -2.60
C LEU A 556 21.36 -23.26 -1.62
N GLU A 557 22.15 -22.29 -2.06
CA GLU A 557 22.60 -21.18 -1.22
C GLU A 557 21.43 -20.27 -0.82
N TYR A 558 20.47 -20.05 -1.74
CA TYR A 558 19.23 -19.33 -1.43
C TYR A 558 18.35 -20.14 -0.47
N LEU A 559 18.11 -21.41 -0.78
CA LEU A 559 17.23 -22.27 0.00
C LEU A 559 17.72 -22.52 1.43
N ARG A 560 19.04 -22.52 1.66
CA ARG A 560 19.63 -22.59 3.01
C ARG A 560 19.15 -21.45 3.91
N ARG A 561 18.94 -20.24 3.37
CA ARG A 561 18.46 -19.09 4.14
C ARG A 561 16.96 -19.19 4.46
N GLU A 562 16.16 -19.78 3.57
CA GLU A 562 14.71 -19.99 3.79
C GLU A 562 14.43 -21.21 4.70
N TRP A 563 15.36 -22.17 4.78
CA TRP A 563 15.14 -23.48 5.42
C TRP A 563 14.76 -23.39 6.91
N GLU A 564 15.26 -22.38 7.63
CA GLU A 564 14.90 -22.11 9.03
C GLU A 564 13.38 -21.91 9.23
N THR A 565 12.65 -21.53 8.18
CA THR A 565 11.19 -21.38 8.25
C THR A 565 10.42 -22.61 7.74
N LEU A 566 11.11 -23.60 7.18
CA LEU A 566 10.53 -24.74 6.47
C LEU A 566 10.79 -26.10 7.12
N HIS A 567 11.85 -26.23 7.94
CA HIS A 567 12.38 -27.50 8.44
C HIS A 567 11.42 -28.33 9.32
N ASN A 568 10.27 -27.77 9.69
CA ASN A 568 9.21 -28.44 10.46
C ASN A 568 8.04 -28.94 9.61
N PHE A 569 8.07 -28.79 8.28
CA PHE A 569 7.01 -29.30 7.42
C PHE A 569 7.34 -30.70 6.88
N PRO A 570 6.36 -31.62 6.86
CA PRO A 570 6.54 -32.94 6.25
C PRO A 570 6.52 -32.88 4.72
N LYS A 571 7.06 -33.94 4.08
CA LYS A 571 7.05 -34.14 2.62
C LYS A 571 7.59 -32.94 1.81
N VAL A 572 8.76 -32.45 2.20
CA VAL A 572 9.49 -31.38 1.49
C VAL A 572 10.85 -31.92 1.10
N SER A 573 11.23 -31.73 -0.17
CA SER A 573 12.54 -32.08 -0.72
C SER A 573 13.13 -30.92 -1.51
N ILE A 574 14.45 -30.92 -1.65
CA ILE A 574 15.21 -29.91 -2.38
C ILE A 574 16.06 -30.62 -3.45
N LEU A 575 15.92 -30.23 -4.70
CA LEU A 575 16.83 -30.59 -5.77
C LEU A 575 17.71 -29.38 -6.11
N PRO A 576 18.98 -29.34 -5.67
CA PRO A 576 19.88 -28.26 -5.98
C PRO A 576 20.20 -28.26 -7.48
N GLY A 577 19.92 -27.14 -8.16
CA GLY A 577 20.07 -27.04 -9.61
C GLY A 577 19.48 -25.75 -10.14
N THR A 578 19.09 -25.76 -11.42
CA THR A 578 18.44 -24.60 -12.04
C THR A 578 17.14 -25.01 -12.72
N PRO A 579 16.02 -24.27 -12.56
CA PRO A 579 14.79 -24.54 -13.28
C PRO A 579 14.90 -24.46 -14.81
N LEU A 580 15.99 -23.90 -15.35
CA LEU A 580 16.24 -23.88 -16.79
C LEU A 580 16.84 -25.20 -17.31
N SER A 581 17.36 -26.04 -16.41
CA SER A 581 17.93 -27.34 -16.74
C SER A 581 16.81 -28.37 -16.96
N ARG A 582 16.61 -28.77 -18.21
CA ARG A 582 15.65 -29.84 -18.55
C ARG A 582 15.97 -31.17 -17.87
N ALA A 583 17.25 -31.43 -17.56
CA ALA A 583 17.65 -32.65 -16.87
C ALA A 583 17.13 -32.67 -15.43
N ASP A 584 17.17 -31.53 -14.73
CA ASP A 584 16.66 -31.42 -13.36
C ASP A 584 15.12 -31.52 -13.34
N LEU A 585 14.46 -30.85 -14.30
CA LEU A 585 13.00 -30.93 -14.46
C LEU A 585 12.51 -32.34 -14.83
N ARG A 586 13.27 -33.10 -15.63
CA ARG A 586 12.96 -34.50 -15.93
C ARG A 586 13.16 -35.39 -14.71
N ALA A 587 14.21 -35.16 -13.91
CA ALA A 587 14.50 -35.97 -12.74
C ALA A 587 13.43 -35.84 -11.63
N VAL A 588 12.69 -34.73 -11.60
CA VAL A 588 11.55 -34.55 -10.69
C VAL A 588 10.21 -34.97 -11.30
N ASN A 589 10.20 -35.60 -12.49
CA ASN A 589 8.98 -36.00 -13.19
C ASN A 589 7.98 -34.85 -13.34
N ILE A 590 8.43 -33.69 -13.85
CA ILE A 590 7.59 -32.49 -14.01
C ILE A 590 6.30 -32.74 -14.82
N ASN A 591 6.29 -33.75 -15.71
CA ASN A 591 5.11 -34.17 -16.48
C ASN A 591 4.02 -34.84 -15.64
N LEU A 592 4.36 -35.36 -14.45
CA LEU A 592 3.45 -36.01 -13.51
C LEU A 592 3.15 -35.14 -12.27
N CYS A 593 3.58 -33.87 -12.28
CA CYS A 593 3.27 -32.94 -11.20
C CYS A 593 1.84 -32.38 -11.37
N ASP A 594 1.18 -32.08 -10.25
CA ASP A 594 -0.13 -31.43 -10.26
C ASP A 594 -0.02 -29.93 -10.58
N MET A 595 1.09 -29.32 -10.16
CA MET A 595 1.35 -27.91 -10.39
C MET A 595 2.86 -27.64 -10.38
N CYS A 596 3.31 -26.89 -11.37
CA CYS A 596 4.63 -26.25 -11.37
C CYS A 596 4.48 -24.77 -11.02
N VAL A 597 5.09 -24.37 -9.90
CA VAL A 597 5.11 -22.99 -9.43
C VAL A 597 6.47 -22.37 -9.76
N ILE A 598 6.47 -21.24 -10.48
CA ILE A 598 7.71 -20.55 -10.85
C ILE A 598 7.77 -19.22 -10.11
N LEU A 599 8.80 -19.03 -9.27
CA LEU A 599 9.01 -17.84 -8.46
C LEU A 599 10.38 -17.23 -8.76
N SER A 600 10.45 -15.90 -8.78
CA SER A 600 11.72 -15.16 -8.84
C SER A 600 11.86 -14.26 -7.62
N ALA A 601 13.00 -14.40 -6.94
CA ALA A 601 13.49 -13.53 -5.88
C ALA A 601 14.35 -12.37 -6.44
N ASN A 602 14.68 -12.42 -7.75
CA ASN A 602 15.57 -11.48 -8.43
C ASN A 602 14.86 -10.22 -8.94
N GLN A 603 13.65 -9.92 -8.46
CA GLN A 603 12.81 -8.81 -8.92
C GLN A 603 13.43 -7.41 -8.71
N ASN A 604 14.52 -7.30 -7.92
CA ASN A 604 14.99 -6.03 -7.36
C ASN A 604 16.27 -5.45 -8.01
N ASN A 605 16.87 -6.15 -8.98
CA ASN A 605 18.23 -5.84 -9.49
C ASN A 605 18.29 -5.43 -10.98
N ILE A 606 17.16 -5.12 -11.63
CA ILE A 606 17.11 -4.81 -13.06
C ILE A 606 16.52 -3.41 -13.26
N ASP A 607 17.32 -2.51 -13.84
CA ASP A 607 16.93 -1.10 -14.11
C ASP A 607 15.78 -0.98 -15.12
N ASP A 608 15.62 -1.99 -16.00
CA ASP A 608 14.51 -2.08 -16.95
C ASP A 608 13.37 -2.93 -16.38
N ALA A 609 12.25 -2.27 -16.08
CA ALA A 609 11.04 -2.90 -15.56
C ALA A 609 10.49 -3.99 -16.50
N SER A 610 10.72 -3.91 -17.81
CA SER A 610 10.22 -4.88 -18.79
C SER A 610 11.00 -6.20 -18.80
N LEU A 611 12.20 -6.24 -18.21
CA LEU A 611 13.07 -7.42 -18.18
C LEU A 611 13.05 -8.15 -16.81
N GLN A 612 12.21 -7.69 -15.87
CA GLN A 612 12.16 -8.23 -14.51
C GLN A 612 11.72 -9.70 -14.44
N ASP A 613 10.88 -10.15 -15.37
CA ASP A 613 10.26 -11.49 -15.38
C ASP A 613 10.84 -12.44 -16.44
N LYS A 614 11.96 -12.06 -17.08
CA LYS A 614 12.59 -12.81 -18.18
C LYS A 614 12.86 -14.28 -17.84
N GLU A 615 13.32 -14.57 -16.61
CA GLU A 615 13.66 -15.93 -16.16
C GLU A 615 12.39 -16.78 -15.97
N CYS A 616 11.33 -16.18 -15.43
CA CYS A 616 10.05 -16.85 -15.24
C CYS A 616 9.40 -17.21 -16.59
N ILE A 617 9.40 -16.28 -17.54
CA ILE A 617 8.88 -16.51 -18.89
C ILE A 617 9.69 -17.60 -19.59
N LEU A 618 11.02 -17.51 -19.55
CA LEU A 618 11.89 -18.49 -20.20
C LEU A 618 11.70 -19.90 -19.61
N ALA A 619 11.59 -20.03 -18.29
CA ALA A 619 11.32 -21.31 -17.64
C ALA A 619 9.97 -21.90 -18.03
N SER A 620 8.92 -21.07 -18.07
CA SER A 620 7.58 -21.48 -18.51
C SER A 620 7.58 -21.99 -19.96
N LEU A 621 8.21 -21.25 -20.88
CA LEU A 621 8.36 -21.67 -22.27
C LEU A 621 9.19 -22.95 -22.39
N ASN A 622 10.27 -23.06 -21.62
CA ASN A 622 11.12 -24.24 -21.60
C ASN A 622 10.32 -25.49 -21.20
N ILE A 623 9.57 -25.43 -20.09
CA ILE A 623 8.72 -26.54 -19.62
C ILE A 623 7.67 -26.91 -20.68
N LYS A 624 6.98 -25.92 -21.25
CA LYS A 624 5.97 -26.16 -22.31
C LYS A 624 6.54 -26.79 -23.58
N SER A 625 7.83 -26.60 -23.85
CA SER A 625 8.52 -27.16 -25.02
C SER A 625 9.09 -28.57 -24.80
N MET A 626 9.04 -29.10 -23.56
CA MET A 626 9.57 -30.43 -23.25
C MET A 626 8.65 -31.52 -23.79
N GLN A 627 9.25 -32.54 -24.39
CA GLN A 627 8.56 -33.78 -24.78
C GLN A 627 8.91 -34.89 -23.78
N PHE A 628 7.98 -35.81 -23.56
CA PHE A 628 8.15 -36.95 -22.67
C PHE A 628 7.72 -38.23 -23.39
N ASP A 629 8.41 -39.33 -23.11
CA ASP A 629 8.06 -40.64 -23.65
C ASP A 629 7.15 -41.36 -22.64
N ASP A 630 5.96 -41.78 -23.08
CA ASP A 630 4.96 -42.44 -22.22
C ASP A 630 5.45 -43.77 -21.62
N SER A 631 6.49 -44.37 -22.22
CA SER A 631 7.07 -45.65 -21.81
C SER A 631 7.73 -45.62 -20.43
N ILE A 632 8.18 -44.46 -19.95
CA ILE A 632 8.91 -44.36 -18.67
C ILE A 632 7.95 -44.18 -17.48
N GLY A 633 6.82 -43.49 -17.66
CA GLY A 633 5.87 -43.22 -16.58
C GLY A 633 4.87 -44.36 -16.30
N VAL A 634 4.42 -45.06 -17.33
CA VAL A 634 3.36 -46.09 -17.20
C VAL A 634 3.91 -47.42 -16.69
N LEU A 635 5.18 -47.75 -16.98
CA LEU A 635 5.81 -48.99 -16.49
C LEU A 635 6.18 -48.96 -15.01
N GLN A 636 6.37 -47.76 -14.41
CA GLN A 636 6.68 -47.62 -12.99
C GLN A 636 5.45 -47.41 -12.09
N ALA A 637 4.35 -46.88 -12.61
CA ALA A 637 3.11 -46.75 -11.84
C ALA A 637 2.36 -48.09 -11.66
N ASN A 638 2.47 -49.01 -12.62
CA ASN A 638 1.79 -50.32 -12.58
C ASN A 638 2.54 -51.41 -11.79
N SER A 639 3.71 -51.12 -11.20
CA SER A 639 4.49 -52.09 -10.42
C SER A 639 4.24 -52.04 -8.91
N GLN A 640 3.35 -51.16 -8.44
CA GLN A 640 2.75 -51.21 -7.10
C GLN A 640 1.24 -51.42 -7.22
N GLY A 641 0.86 -52.64 -7.61
CA GLY A 641 -0.45 -53.21 -7.33
C GLY A 641 -0.45 -53.90 -5.98
#